data_AF-A0A8I1BKL0-F1
#
_entry.id   AF-A0A8I1BKL0-F1
#
_cell.length_a   1.000
_cell.length_b   1.000
_cell.length_c   1.000
_cell.angle_alpha   90.00
_cell.angle_beta   90.00
_cell.angle_gamma   90.00
#
_symmetry.space_group_name_H-M   'P 1'
#
loop_
_entity.id
_entity.type
_entity.pdbx_description
1 polymer ?
#
loop_
_entity_poly.entity_id
_entity_poly.type
_entity_poly.pdbx_seq_one_letter_code
_entity_poly.pdbx_strand_id
1 'polypeptide(L)'
;MAYFMKNIVIPTSLSFFFLLFSSSSWSETDILQTKQRIIDQRNNWLEEIKTGVITAPPEKESKTAELDRIISNNYQAITGERRELAEADKSQDHSYVFNTYANILFGNNAKSINFNDIQAYQDLNILHNTGTYAYDPNKKRARSIDFILKELFSRGRPYQVIDKEGNYLDNYTSITGSSYPSGHTWNGYKQAAVLSILFPEKGSEIFARAIEYGESRVIVGAHFATDTIASRIGNYYLLSQMLANDDTTRTFVKLAKEVRQNVANQCKNQNCLSPSKEITNDEAGYYGTKDPETSSLISPNKIPGSASNLLRLRFAYLTKEQRQSILASTAYPSNSLAGWASNENDPDSSWGLINLPKAYNGPSYFYNHFIVNQTTNEFDFAEFGKLDEWKNDISGPGKLIKQGDGTLILSGNNHFAGVEVNQGNLLLTGENNYSKNSAINGGTLLLEGKLNSLLDVNKGTLLLNDGSVNSQVNINDKGILSGKGKINQLKVNSGGMVSPGHSIGTININDTVIFNSGSHYHVEINTQGDSDKITSLGTVVLNGGTVNVSLENNQNLLTKNDVQSLYNKKYTILTANKGINGKFTDVNPNYLFIGTTLFYDQNAVILNIGRNNTAFSSLAKTNNQTSIANAIEVLPSGHPVYESIVRMDIKHDVRSAYDELTGQIHADVLSNQLNSSRQIKETLLTQVKNAEDLKGEKESTDNKGNVWAKVLYNWEDSSSDGNANSYDTSTYGILLGADQRFNNDKMLLGIATGFTKTSLSGYNSHANSENYHLSLYGGYDLTPFTLRTGASNTFHRVHTSKTVNYASQSDKNNAHYDGNTSQIFIEAAYPITLSDAQLEPFVNLEYAKTKNATINEQGGRAALQAHSQSLDSTTSTTGLRLNNQWKLNSKSNISLYGELGWLHQYNDVERGINLRFTNTQPTFTANSVDTAQNALVVKAGTTIKINEISRVSIGYSGLTAKNQQNNSVDMKVSISF
;
A
#
# COMPACT_ATOMS: atom_id res chain seq x y z
N MET A 1 -33.09 -14.14 21.61
CA MET A 1 -34.07 -14.45 20.54
C MET A 1 -34.18 -13.21 19.67
N ALA A 2 -33.87 -13.36 18.38
CA ALA A 2 -33.72 -12.32 17.34
C ALA A 2 -32.51 -11.36 17.52
N TYR A 3 -31.29 -11.55 17.00
CA TYR A 3 -30.67 -12.54 16.10
C TYR A 3 -31.55 -12.99 14.93
N PHE A 4 -31.94 -12.06 14.04
CA PHE A 4 -32.30 -12.31 12.63
C PHE A 4 -32.76 -10.97 12.03
N MET A 5 -31.85 -10.19 11.42
CA MET A 5 -32.16 -9.21 10.34
C MET A 5 -30.92 -8.37 9.98
N LYS A 6 -29.87 -9.02 9.47
CA LYS A 6 -28.84 -8.37 8.63
C LYS A 6 -28.00 -9.46 7.98
N ASN A 7 -28.61 -10.17 7.03
CA ASN A 7 -27.96 -11.03 6.05
C ASN A 7 -29.01 -11.39 5.00
N ILE A 8 -29.16 -10.55 3.98
CA ILE A 8 -29.67 -10.98 2.68
C ILE A 8 -28.68 -10.47 1.65
N VAL A 9 -27.72 -11.35 1.36
CA VAL A 9 -27.03 -11.41 0.08
C VAL A 9 -28.12 -11.66 -0.97
N ILE A 10 -28.25 -10.76 -1.95
CA ILE A 10 -28.99 -11.04 -3.18
C ILE A 10 -28.04 -11.86 -4.05
N PRO A 11 -28.30 -13.15 -4.31
CA PRO A 11 -27.59 -13.84 -5.37
C PRO A 11 -28.16 -13.31 -6.68
N THR A 12 -27.28 -12.78 -7.52
CA THR A 12 -27.51 -12.60 -8.95
C THR A 12 -27.67 -13.98 -9.59
N SER A 13 -28.88 -14.53 -9.51
CA SER A 13 -29.30 -15.72 -10.24
C SER A 13 -30.66 -15.44 -10.90
N LEU A 14 -30.64 -14.52 -11.87
CA LEU A 14 -31.68 -14.41 -12.90
C LEU A 14 -30.98 -14.27 -14.26
N SER A 15 -30.28 -15.33 -14.65
CA SER A 15 -29.70 -15.48 -15.98
C SER A 15 -30.03 -16.85 -16.54
N PHE A 16 -31.30 -17.25 -16.48
CA PHE A 16 -31.79 -18.46 -17.14
C PHE A 16 -33.31 -18.38 -17.26
N PHE A 17 -33.84 -17.39 -18.01
CA PHE A 17 -35.17 -17.42 -18.66
C PHE A 17 -35.41 -16.10 -19.43
N PHE A 18 -34.45 -15.74 -20.30
CA PHE A 18 -34.68 -14.93 -21.50
C PHE A 18 -33.82 -15.49 -22.64
N LEU A 19 -33.79 -16.83 -22.69
CA LEU A 19 -33.46 -17.59 -23.90
C LEU A 19 -34.80 -18.09 -24.41
N LEU A 20 -35.17 -17.63 -25.60
CA LEU A 20 -36.37 -17.90 -26.40
C LEU A 20 -37.16 -16.60 -26.65
N PHE A 21 -37.11 -16.16 -27.91
CA PHE A 21 -37.77 -14.99 -28.50
C PHE A 21 -37.08 -13.62 -28.35
N SER A 22 -35.97 -13.46 -29.06
CA SER A 22 -35.76 -12.27 -29.90
C SER A 22 -34.77 -12.61 -31.02
N SER A 23 -35.20 -13.50 -31.94
CA SER A 23 -34.71 -13.42 -33.31
C SER A 23 -35.24 -12.10 -33.88
N SER A 24 -34.42 -11.06 -33.83
CA SER A 24 -34.74 -9.78 -34.45
C SER A 24 -34.74 -9.94 -35.97
N SER A 25 -35.83 -10.47 -36.50
CA SER A 25 -36.22 -10.33 -37.90
C SER A 25 -36.57 -8.86 -38.13
N TRP A 26 -35.54 -8.06 -38.41
CA TRP A 26 -35.74 -6.79 -39.08
C TRP A 26 -35.98 -7.05 -40.56
N SER A 27 -37.03 -6.43 -41.09
CA SER A 27 -37.70 -6.77 -42.35
C SER A 27 -36.90 -6.46 -43.61
N GLU A 28 -37.15 -7.21 -44.70
CA GLU A 28 -36.77 -6.88 -46.11
C GLU A 28 -36.89 -5.38 -46.45
N THR A 29 -37.79 -4.67 -45.79
CA THR A 29 -38.05 -3.23 -45.91
C THR A 29 -36.79 -2.36 -45.77
N ASP A 30 -35.85 -2.67 -44.87
CA ASP A 30 -34.64 -1.84 -44.66
C ASP A 30 -33.65 -1.94 -45.83
N ILE A 31 -33.51 -3.15 -46.39
CA ILE A 31 -32.64 -3.43 -47.54
C ILE A 31 -33.23 -2.76 -48.78
N LEU A 32 -34.54 -2.86 -48.98
CA LEU A 32 -35.25 -2.19 -50.08
C LEU A 32 -35.12 -0.67 -50.00
N GLN A 33 -35.29 -0.06 -48.82
CA GLN A 33 -35.11 1.37 -48.63
C GLN A 33 -33.66 1.82 -48.89
N THR A 34 -32.69 1.07 -48.38
CA THR A 34 -31.26 1.35 -48.62
C THR A 34 -30.93 1.26 -50.11
N LYS A 35 -31.43 0.23 -50.79
CA LYS A 35 -31.28 0.06 -52.23
C LYS A 35 -31.89 1.23 -53.01
N GLN A 36 -33.07 1.70 -52.62
CA GLN A 36 -33.71 2.85 -53.27
C GLN A 36 -32.88 4.13 -53.10
N ARG A 37 -32.37 4.41 -51.90
CA ARG A 37 -31.49 5.57 -51.65
C ARG A 37 -30.24 5.55 -52.54
N ILE A 38 -29.64 4.37 -52.73
CA ILE A 38 -28.50 4.19 -53.65
C ILE A 38 -28.94 4.45 -55.10
N ILE A 39 -30.11 3.93 -55.52
CA ILE A 39 -30.65 4.16 -56.87
C ILE A 39 -30.88 5.65 -57.16
N ASP A 40 -31.39 6.39 -56.17
CA ASP A 40 -31.69 7.81 -56.30
C ASP A 40 -30.43 8.67 -56.50
N GLN A 41 -29.27 8.18 -56.03
CA GLN A 41 -28.00 8.93 -56.07
C GLN A 41 -27.02 8.44 -57.16
N ARG A 42 -27.06 7.17 -57.57
CA ARG A 42 -26.02 6.55 -58.43
C ARG A 42 -25.78 7.25 -59.78
N ASN A 43 -26.79 7.93 -60.33
CA ASN A 43 -26.62 8.70 -61.57
C ASN A 43 -25.89 10.02 -61.32
N ASN A 44 -26.13 10.68 -60.18
CA ASN A 44 -25.37 11.86 -59.79
C ASN A 44 -23.89 11.48 -59.56
N TRP A 45 -23.64 10.35 -58.90
CA TRP A 45 -22.29 9.80 -58.73
C TRP A 45 -21.59 9.54 -60.06
N LEU A 46 -22.31 9.03 -61.07
CA LEU A 46 -21.75 8.88 -62.43
C LEU A 46 -21.36 10.23 -63.04
N GLU A 47 -22.20 11.26 -62.92
CA GLU A 47 -21.90 12.58 -63.48
C GLU A 47 -20.73 13.27 -62.77
N GLU A 48 -20.64 13.16 -61.43
CA GLU A 48 -19.46 13.60 -60.67
C GLU A 48 -18.20 12.85 -61.11
N ILE A 49 -18.32 11.53 -61.38
CA ILE A 49 -17.20 10.75 -61.89
C ILE A 49 -16.69 11.26 -63.23
N LYS A 50 -17.59 11.58 -64.16
CA LYS A 50 -17.23 12.08 -65.49
C LYS A 50 -16.61 13.47 -65.50
N THR A 51 -16.98 14.31 -64.53
CA THR A 51 -16.70 15.75 -64.57
C THR A 51 -15.57 16.20 -63.65
N GLY A 52 -15.27 15.46 -62.57
CA GLY A 52 -14.24 15.88 -61.60
C GLY A 52 -13.41 14.76 -60.95
N VAL A 53 -13.93 13.52 -60.86
CA VAL A 53 -13.23 12.45 -60.11
C VAL A 53 -12.28 11.63 -60.98
N ILE A 54 -12.72 11.17 -62.16
CA ILE A 54 -11.88 10.45 -63.12
C ILE A 54 -11.62 11.40 -64.30
N THR A 55 -10.36 11.81 -64.48
CA THR A 55 -9.94 12.65 -65.59
C THR A 55 -9.86 11.87 -66.91
N ALA A 56 -9.80 12.59 -68.04
CA ALA A 56 -9.51 11.98 -69.32
C ALA A 56 -8.13 11.29 -69.32
N PRO A 57 -7.91 10.22 -70.11
CA PRO A 57 -6.61 9.57 -70.24
C PRO A 57 -5.45 10.55 -70.48
N PRO A 58 -4.20 10.17 -70.16
CA PRO A 58 -3.04 11.06 -70.32
C PRO A 58 -2.98 11.72 -71.69
N GLU A 59 -2.77 13.04 -71.71
CA GLU A 59 -2.71 13.82 -72.94
C GLU A 59 -1.55 13.37 -73.84
N LYS A 60 -1.71 13.59 -75.16
CA LYS A 60 -0.70 13.22 -76.15
C LYS A 60 0.64 13.89 -75.83
N GLU A 61 1.73 13.14 -75.90
CA GLU A 61 3.10 13.64 -75.67
C GLU A 61 3.34 14.21 -74.24
N SER A 62 2.40 14.01 -73.30
CA SER A 62 2.59 14.37 -71.90
C SER A 62 3.60 13.46 -71.21
N LYS A 63 4.27 13.98 -70.17
CA LYS A 63 5.19 13.19 -69.33
C LYS A 63 4.51 11.95 -68.73
N THR A 64 3.24 12.08 -68.35
CA THR A 64 2.42 10.97 -67.86
C THR A 64 2.20 9.91 -68.94
N ALA A 65 1.86 10.29 -70.18
CA ALA A 65 1.68 9.33 -71.27
C ALA A 65 2.96 8.53 -71.55
N GLU A 66 4.12 9.18 -71.44
CA GLU A 66 5.41 8.52 -71.56
C GLU A 66 5.72 7.57 -70.40
N LEU A 67 5.44 7.97 -69.14
CA LEU A 67 5.55 7.07 -67.98
C LEU A 67 4.65 5.84 -68.15
N ASP A 68 3.43 6.02 -68.62
CA ASP A 68 2.46 4.95 -68.86
C ASP A 68 2.98 3.94 -69.92
N ARG A 69 3.68 4.43 -70.95
CA ARG A 69 4.36 3.61 -71.98
C ARG A 69 5.51 2.81 -71.37
N ILE A 70 6.41 3.49 -70.66
CA ILE A 70 7.59 2.89 -70.03
C ILE A 70 7.16 1.79 -69.07
N ILE A 71 6.18 2.06 -68.21
CA ILE A 71 5.63 1.08 -67.27
C ILE A 71 5.01 -0.09 -68.01
N SER A 72 4.23 0.15 -69.07
CA SER A 72 3.64 -0.94 -69.87
C SER A 72 4.71 -1.88 -70.44
N ASN A 73 5.84 -1.35 -70.91
CA ASN A 73 6.95 -2.18 -71.41
C ASN A 73 7.66 -2.93 -70.28
N ASN A 74 7.99 -2.21 -69.20
CA ASN A 74 8.75 -2.76 -68.08
C ASN A 74 7.96 -3.86 -67.32
N TYR A 75 6.68 -3.62 -67.06
CA TYR A 75 5.85 -4.59 -66.34
C TYR A 75 5.55 -5.83 -67.18
N GLN A 76 5.47 -5.70 -68.50
CA GLN A 76 5.33 -6.87 -69.39
C GLN A 76 6.57 -7.77 -69.38
N ALA A 77 7.75 -7.22 -69.07
CA ALA A 77 9.00 -7.98 -68.93
C ALA A 77 9.13 -8.73 -67.59
N ILE A 78 8.20 -8.55 -66.63
CA ILE A 78 8.21 -9.26 -65.34
C ILE A 78 7.99 -10.76 -65.58
N THR A 79 8.81 -11.59 -64.94
CA THR A 79 8.78 -13.07 -64.98
C THR A 79 8.65 -13.67 -63.57
N GLY A 80 8.62 -15.00 -63.45
CA GLY A 80 8.57 -15.71 -62.15
C GLY A 80 7.19 -15.66 -61.47
N GLU A 81 7.16 -15.83 -60.15
CA GLU A 81 5.93 -15.95 -59.36
C GLU A 81 4.95 -14.80 -59.56
N ARG A 82 5.45 -13.56 -59.71
CA ARG A 82 4.59 -12.39 -59.95
C ARG A 82 3.89 -12.46 -61.30
N ARG A 83 4.54 -13.00 -62.33
CA ARG A 83 3.95 -13.23 -63.66
C ARG A 83 2.95 -14.37 -63.63
N GLU A 84 3.25 -15.46 -62.93
CA GLU A 84 2.32 -16.58 -62.75
C GLU A 84 1.03 -16.13 -62.07
N LEU A 85 1.13 -15.32 -61.01
CA LEU A 85 -0.01 -14.69 -60.37
C LEU A 85 -0.77 -13.77 -61.35
N ALA A 86 -0.06 -13.00 -62.18
CA ALA A 86 -0.68 -12.12 -63.16
C ALA A 86 -1.47 -12.87 -64.24
N GLU A 87 -0.96 -14.02 -64.69
CA GLU A 87 -1.68 -14.89 -65.63
C GLU A 87 -2.90 -15.55 -64.96
N ALA A 88 -2.80 -15.97 -63.69
CA ALA A 88 -3.94 -16.48 -62.93
C ALA A 88 -5.03 -15.40 -62.74
N ASP A 89 -4.63 -14.16 -62.49
CA ASP A 89 -5.49 -12.97 -62.36
C ASP A 89 -6.22 -12.56 -63.66
N LYS A 90 -6.00 -13.27 -64.76
CA LYS A 90 -6.84 -13.13 -65.96
C LYS A 90 -8.22 -13.75 -65.79
N SER A 91 -8.38 -14.69 -64.87
CA SER A 91 -9.66 -15.32 -64.60
C SER A 91 -10.69 -14.30 -64.12
N GLN A 92 -11.85 -14.26 -64.78
CA GLN A 92 -13.02 -13.51 -64.32
C GLN A 92 -14.02 -14.41 -63.56
N ASP A 93 -13.65 -15.67 -63.29
CA ASP A 93 -14.49 -16.57 -62.52
C ASP A 93 -14.72 -15.97 -61.12
N HIS A 94 -16.00 -15.85 -60.73
CA HIS A 94 -16.36 -15.22 -59.46
C HIS A 94 -15.74 -15.95 -58.26
N SER A 95 -15.58 -17.27 -58.34
CA SER A 95 -14.96 -18.06 -57.29
C SER A 95 -13.47 -17.77 -57.20
N TYR A 96 -12.76 -17.63 -58.33
CA TYR A 96 -11.35 -17.22 -58.34
C TYR A 96 -11.15 -15.85 -57.67
N VAL A 97 -11.90 -14.84 -58.12
CA VAL A 97 -11.78 -13.46 -57.60
C VAL A 97 -12.07 -13.44 -56.11
N PHE A 98 -13.10 -14.13 -55.64
CA PHE A 98 -13.37 -14.23 -54.21
C PHE A 98 -12.24 -14.97 -53.45
N ASN A 99 -11.83 -16.14 -53.93
CA ASN A 99 -10.86 -17.01 -53.25
C ASN A 99 -9.50 -16.33 -53.07
N THR A 100 -9.05 -15.50 -54.02
CA THR A 100 -7.75 -14.82 -53.87
C THR A 100 -7.75 -13.84 -52.71
N TYR A 101 -8.85 -13.15 -52.40
CA TYR A 101 -8.95 -12.31 -51.19
C TYR A 101 -9.23 -13.14 -49.95
N ALA A 102 -10.04 -14.19 -50.04
CA ALA A 102 -10.32 -15.08 -48.92
C ALA A 102 -9.04 -15.73 -48.36
N ASN A 103 -8.11 -16.11 -49.22
CA ASN A 103 -6.80 -16.64 -48.81
C ASN A 103 -6.00 -15.64 -47.98
N ILE A 104 -6.11 -14.33 -48.26
CA ILE A 104 -5.44 -13.28 -47.50
C ILE A 104 -6.13 -13.09 -46.16
N LEU A 105 -7.46 -13.03 -46.15
CA LEU A 105 -8.27 -12.81 -44.95
C LEU A 105 -8.17 -13.96 -43.95
N PHE A 106 -8.22 -15.20 -44.44
CA PHE A 106 -8.43 -16.39 -43.60
C PHE A 106 -7.26 -17.39 -43.63
N GLY A 107 -6.28 -17.19 -44.51
CA GLY A 107 -5.13 -18.11 -44.63
C GLY A 107 -5.58 -19.55 -44.85
N ASN A 108 -5.11 -20.46 -44.00
CA ASN A 108 -5.45 -21.88 -44.07
C ASN A 108 -6.95 -22.17 -43.89
N ASN A 109 -7.70 -21.27 -43.24
CA ASN A 109 -9.14 -21.41 -43.03
C ASN A 109 -9.99 -21.04 -44.25
N ALA A 110 -9.38 -20.46 -45.30
CA ALA A 110 -10.13 -19.97 -46.46
C ALA A 110 -10.99 -21.06 -47.13
N LYS A 111 -10.48 -22.31 -47.19
CA LYS A 111 -11.19 -23.44 -47.80
C LYS A 111 -12.41 -23.92 -47.00
N SER A 112 -12.48 -23.61 -45.70
CA SER A 112 -13.58 -24.01 -44.83
C SER A 112 -14.70 -22.95 -44.73
N ILE A 113 -14.53 -21.80 -45.37
CA ILE A 113 -15.48 -20.69 -45.28
C ILE A 113 -16.23 -20.53 -46.59
N ASN A 114 -17.54 -20.71 -46.56
CA ASN A 114 -18.44 -20.48 -47.69
C ASN A 114 -19.33 -19.26 -47.43
N PHE A 115 -19.12 -18.21 -48.21
CA PHE A 115 -19.93 -16.98 -48.17
C PHE A 115 -21.23 -17.08 -48.97
N ASN A 116 -21.31 -18.00 -49.93
CA ASN A 116 -22.48 -18.11 -50.80
C ASN A 116 -23.74 -18.53 -50.03
N ASP A 117 -23.59 -19.23 -48.91
CA ASP A 117 -24.70 -19.69 -48.07
C ASP A 117 -25.18 -18.60 -47.08
N ILE A 118 -24.54 -17.42 -47.07
CA ILE A 118 -24.83 -16.35 -46.13
C ILE A 118 -25.68 -15.27 -46.82
N GLN A 119 -26.99 -15.26 -46.55
CA GLN A 119 -27.93 -14.29 -47.16
C GLN A 119 -27.47 -12.83 -46.97
N ALA A 120 -27.01 -12.47 -45.76
CA ALA A 120 -26.53 -11.11 -45.48
C ALA A 120 -25.34 -10.68 -46.37
N TYR A 121 -24.50 -11.62 -46.80
CA TYR A 121 -23.41 -11.35 -47.75
C TYR A 121 -23.95 -11.11 -49.16
N GLN A 122 -24.95 -11.88 -49.58
CA GLN A 122 -25.63 -11.67 -50.86
C GLN A 122 -26.31 -10.30 -50.90
N ASP A 123 -27.01 -9.92 -49.83
CA ASP A 123 -27.68 -8.62 -49.71
C ASP A 123 -26.69 -7.47 -49.74
N LEU A 124 -25.56 -7.57 -49.02
CA LEU A 124 -24.50 -6.57 -49.05
C LEU A 124 -23.91 -6.42 -50.46
N ASN A 125 -23.67 -7.55 -51.15
CA ASN A 125 -23.22 -7.55 -52.54
C ASN A 125 -24.24 -6.89 -53.48
N ILE A 126 -25.54 -7.14 -53.30
CA ILE A 126 -26.60 -6.52 -54.11
C ILE A 126 -26.61 -5.00 -53.90
N LEU A 127 -26.54 -4.53 -52.64
CA LEU A 127 -26.54 -3.11 -52.32
C LEU A 127 -25.30 -2.42 -52.90
N HIS A 128 -24.11 -2.96 -52.65
CA HIS A 128 -22.87 -2.43 -53.20
C HIS A 128 -22.87 -2.44 -54.73
N ASN A 129 -23.28 -3.55 -55.36
CA ASN A 129 -23.41 -3.64 -56.82
C ASN A 129 -24.37 -2.58 -57.36
N THR A 130 -25.51 -2.34 -56.69
CA THR A 130 -26.48 -1.31 -57.11
C THR A 130 -25.84 0.08 -57.22
N GLY A 131 -24.91 0.41 -56.32
CA GLY A 131 -24.16 1.68 -56.34
C GLY A 131 -23.08 1.76 -57.41
N THR A 132 -22.59 0.62 -57.92
CA THR A 132 -21.59 0.57 -59.01
C THR A 132 -22.18 0.57 -60.43
N TYR A 133 -23.50 0.75 -60.52
CA TYR A 133 -24.25 0.81 -61.78
C TYR A 133 -24.90 2.18 -61.91
N ALA A 134 -25.15 2.61 -63.14
CA ALA A 134 -25.91 3.82 -63.43
C ALA A 134 -26.76 3.60 -64.69
N TYR A 135 -27.79 4.42 -64.85
CA TYR A 135 -28.62 4.39 -66.04
C TYR A 135 -27.85 4.96 -67.23
N ASP A 136 -27.65 4.15 -68.26
CA ASP A 136 -27.04 4.57 -69.51
C ASP A 136 -28.13 4.99 -70.49
N PRO A 137 -28.26 6.29 -70.83
CA PRO A 137 -29.28 6.75 -71.76
C PRO A 137 -29.06 6.22 -73.19
N ASN A 138 -27.81 5.95 -73.58
CA ASN A 138 -27.48 5.44 -74.91
C ASN A 138 -27.91 3.99 -75.10
N LYS A 139 -27.84 3.18 -74.04
CA LYS A 139 -28.27 1.76 -74.06
C LYS A 139 -29.65 1.53 -73.43
N LYS A 140 -30.29 2.57 -72.90
CA LYS A 140 -31.62 2.55 -72.26
C LYS A 140 -31.74 1.51 -71.13
N ARG A 141 -30.66 1.24 -70.40
CA ARG A 141 -30.63 0.26 -69.30
C ARG A 141 -29.57 0.63 -68.26
N ALA A 142 -29.70 0.11 -67.05
CA ALA A 142 -28.63 0.21 -66.06
C ALA A 142 -27.43 -0.64 -66.50
N ARG A 143 -26.23 -0.08 -66.44
CA ARG A 143 -24.96 -0.76 -66.72
C ARG A 143 -23.96 -0.43 -65.63
N SER A 144 -22.94 -1.27 -65.47
CA SER A 144 -21.84 -0.92 -64.58
C SER A 144 -21.13 0.33 -65.09
N ILE A 145 -20.75 1.21 -64.15
CA ILE A 145 -20.20 2.53 -64.45
C ILE A 145 -18.92 2.42 -65.30
N ASP A 146 -18.08 1.41 -65.09
CA ASP A 146 -16.86 1.20 -65.89
C ASP A 146 -17.15 1.05 -67.39
N PHE A 147 -18.25 0.36 -67.75
CA PHE A 147 -18.65 0.19 -69.15
C PHE A 147 -19.15 1.49 -69.78
N ILE A 148 -19.84 2.33 -69.00
CA ILE A 148 -20.29 3.66 -69.46
C ILE A 148 -19.07 4.55 -69.69
N LEU A 149 -18.11 4.54 -68.77
CA LEU A 149 -16.87 5.32 -68.86
C LEU A 149 -15.97 4.85 -70.01
N LYS A 150 -15.89 3.54 -70.29
CA LYS A 150 -15.15 3.03 -71.46
C LYS A 150 -15.69 3.55 -72.78
N GLU A 151 -17.01 3.62 -72.92
CA GLU A 151 -17.62 4.19 -74.12
C GLU A 151 -17.40 5.71 -74.20
N LEU A 152 -17.35 6.40 -73.05
CA LEU A 152 -17.03 7.83 -72.99
C LEU A 152 -15.59 8.14 -73.43
N PHE A 153 -14.60 7.43 -72.88
CA PHE A 153 -13.18 7.73 -73.14
C PHE A 153 -12.60 7.01 -74.35
N SER A 154 -13.14 5.85 -74.71
CA SER A 154 -12.81 5.10 -75.94
C SER A 154 -11.30 4.90 -76.21
N ARG A 155 -10.47 4.68 -75.18
CA ARG A 155 -9.00 4.51 -75.31
C ARG A 155 -8.59 3.14 -75.86
N GLY A 156 -7.66 3.11 -76.83
CA GLY A 156 -6.99 1.89 -77.31
C GLY A 156 -6.15 1.17 -76.25
N ARG A 157 -6.02 -0.16 -76.35
CA ARG A 157 -5.21 -1.00 -75.44
C ARG A 157 -3.72 -0.91 -75.75
N PRO A 158 -2.81 -1.22 -74.80
CA PRO A 158 -1.37 -1.22 -75.05
C PRO A 158 -0.95 -1.99 -76.31
N TYR A 159 -1.42 -3.23 -76.47
CA TYR A 159 -1.11 -4.06 -77.65
C TYR A 159 -1.69 -3.53 -78.99
N GLN A 160 -2.60 -2.56 -78.94
CA GLN A 160 -3.17 -1.92 -80.14
C GLN A 160 -2.38 -0.67 -80.54
N VAL A 161 -1.62 -0.09 -79.61
CA VAL A 161 -1.10 1.28 -79.75
C VAL A 161 0.39 1.41 -79.50
N ILE A 162 1.04 0.35 -79.00
CA ILE A 162 2.49 0.21 -78.86
C ILE A 162 3.00 -0.79 -79.89
N ASP A 163 4.05 -0.46 -80.63
CA ASP A 163 4.72 -1.33 -81.60
C ASP A 163 5.57 -2.42 -80.93
N LYS A 164 6.25 -3.25 -81.73
CA LYS A 164 7.08 -4.35 -81.21
C LYS A 164 8.38 -3.86 -80.56
N GLU A 165 8.81 -2.67 -80.93
CA GLU A 165 9.97 -1.97 -80.42
C GLU A 165 9.66 -1.21 -79.11
N GLY A 166 8.39 -1.19 -78.69
CA GLY A 166 7.92 -0.59 -77.45
C GLY A 166 7.52 0.88 -77.57
N ASN A 167 7.46 1.46 -78.76
CA ASN A 167 7.10 2.86 -79.00
C ASN A 167 5.60 3.03 -79.29
N TYR A 168 5.05 4.21 -78.99
CA TYR A 168 3.69 4.52 -79.43
C TYR A 168 3.63 4.66 -80.95
N LEU A 169 2.56 4.16 -81.56
CA LEU A 169 2.24 4.44 -82.97
C LEU A 169 1.94 5.93 -83.17
N ASP A 170 2.28 6.51 -84.32
CA ASP A 170 2.06 7.94 -84.61
C ASP A 170 0.61 8.40 -84.41
N ASN A 171 -0.36 7.50 -84.66
CA ASN A 171 -1.80 7.74 -84.53
C ASN A 171 -2.42 7.11 -83.27
N TYR A 172 -1.62 6.81 -82.22
CA TYR A 172 -2.07 6.02 -81.07
C TYR A 172 -3.33 6.57 -80.36
N THR A 173 -3.52 7.89 -80.32
CA THR A 173 -4.68 8.54 -79.71
C THR A 173 -5.96 8.43 -80.54
N SER A 174 -5.85 8.14 -81.84
CA SER A 174 -6.99 7.94 -82.74
C SER A 174 -7.49 6.49 -82.74
N ILE A 175 -6.71 5.55 -82.20
CA ILE A 175 -7.09 4.15 -82.09
C ILE A 175 -8.06 4.00 -80.91
N THR A 176 -9.33 3.75 -81.24
CA THR A 176 -10.37 3.61 -80.23
C THR A 176 -10.44 2.19 -79.66
N GLY A 177 -10.81 2.09 -78.39
CA GLY A 177 -10.90 0.80 -77.70
C GLY A 177 -11.58 0.91 -76.34
N SER A 178 -11.46 -0.15 -75.54
CA SER A 178 -12.12 -0.26 -74.23
C SER A 178 -11.13 -0.30 -73.05
N SER A 179 -9.99 0.41 -73.16
CA SER A 179 -8.91 0.35 -72.17
C SER A 179 -9.24 1.05 -70.86
N TYR A 180 -9.84 2.24 -70.93
CA TYR A 180 -9.93 3.16 -69.80
C TYR A 180 -11.37 3.37 -69.33
N PRO A 181 -11.71 3.13 -68.04
CA PRO A 181 -10.89 2.49 -67.02
C PRO A 181 -10.83 0.95 -67.20
N SER A 182 -9.96 0.26 -66.47
CA SER A 182 -9.86 -1.20 -66.55
C SER A 182 -11.02 -1.94 -65.86
N GLY A 183 -11.85 -2.64 -66.64
CA GLY A 183 -12.99 -3.40 -66.08
C GLY A 183 -12.60 -4.59 -65.20
N HIS A 184 -11.50 -5.28 -65.50
CA HIS A 184 -11.03 -6.37 -64.64
C HIS A 184 -10.61 -5.80 -63.28
N THR A 185 -9.80 -4.75 -63.29
CA THR A 185 -9.40 -4.04 -62.07
C THR A 185 -10.62 -3.52 -61.31
N TRP A 186 -11.61 -2.95 -62.02
CA TRP A 186 -12.84 -2.47 -61.41
C TRP A 186 -13.54 -3.57 -60.62
N ASN A 187 -13.68 -4.78 -61.18
CA ASN A 187 -14.27 -5.92 -60.47
C ASN A 187 -13.45 -6.37 -59.26
N GLY A 188 -12.11 -6.31 -59.33
CA GLY A 188 -11.25 -6.58 -58.18
C GLY A 188 -11.50 -5.61 -57.03
N TYR A 189 -11.55 -4.31 -57.31
CA TYR A 189 -11.84 -3.29 -56.30
C TYR A 189 -13.27 -3.36 -55.77
N LYS A 190 -14.25 -3.80 -56.57
CA LYS A 190 -15.61 -4.06 -56.08
C LYS A 190 -15.62 -5.15 -55.00
N GLN A 191 -14.88 -6.24 -55.23
CA GLN A 191 -14.74 -7.31 -54.23
C GLN A 191 -14.02 -6.79 -52.98
N ALA A 192 -12.95 -6.03 -53.16
CA ALA A 192 -12.20 -5.42 -52.06
C ALA A 192 -13.06 -4.48 -51.21
N ALA A 193 -13.90 -3.64 -51.84
CA ALA A 193 -14.80 -2.73 -51.15
C ALA A 193 -15.78 -3.47 -50.22
N VAL A 194 -16.46 -4.52 -50.73
CA VAL A 194 -17.36 -5.34 -49.93
C VAL A 194 -16.63 -6.01 -48.77
N LEU A 195 -15.46 -6.62 -49.03
CA LEU A 195 -14.68 -7.28 -47.98
C LEU A 195 -14.14 -6.30 -46.93
N SER A 196 -13.81 -5.07 -47.32
CA SER A 196 -13.35 -4.02 -46.39
C SER A 196 -14.46 -3.50 -45.47
N ILE A 197 -15.72 -3.60 -45.89
CA ILE A 197 -16.89 -3.33 -45.03
C ILE A 197 -17.07 -4.47 -44.03
N LEU A 198 -16.79 -5.71 -44.42
CA LEU A 198 -16.94 -6.88 -43.55
C LEU A 198 -15.79 -7.02 -42.54
N PHE A 199 -14.56 -6.76 -42.98
CA PHE A 199 -13.33 -6.94 -42.21
C PHE A 199 -12.46 -5.69 -42.32
N PRO A 200 -12.89 -4.55 -41.73
CA PRO A 200 -12.12 -3.31 -41.77
C PRO A 200 -10.71 -3.47 -41.15
N GLU A 201 -10.51 -4.42 -40.24
CA GLU A 201 -9.21 -4.74 -39.64
C GLU A 201 -8.19 -5.35 -40.63
N LYS A 202 -8.67 -5.79 -41.80
CA LYS A 202 -7.86 -6.33 -42.91
C LYS A 202 -7.83 -5.45 -44.14
N GLY A 203 -8.34 -4.21 -44.04
CA GLY A 203 -8.46 -3.35 -45.22
C GLY A 203 -7.12 -3.02 -45.86
N SER A 204 -6.03 -2.99 -45.08
CA SER A 204 -4.68 -2.78 -45.61
C SER A 204 -4.30 -3.86 -46.64
N GLU A 205 -4.43 -5.13 -46.24
CA GLU A 205 -4.12 -6.30 -47.07
C GLU A 205 -5.14 -6.51 -48.19
N ILE A 206 -6.43 -6.24 -47.93
CA ILE A 206 -7.49 -6.31 -48.94
C ILE A 206 -7.20 -5.33 -50.08
N PHE A 207 -6.93 -4.06 -49.77
CA PHE A 207 -6.69 -3.07 -50.80
C PHE A 207 -5.34 -3.29 -51.47
N ALA A 208 -4.30 -3.73 -50.76
CA ALA A 208 -3.01 -4.10 -51.36
C ALA A 208 -3.18 -5.21 -52.41
N ARG A 209 -4.00 -6.23 -52.12
CA ARG A 209 -4.30 -7.25 -53.13
C ARG A 209 -5.06 -6.70 -54.33
N ALA A 210 -5.97 -5.75 -54.12
CA ALA A 210 -6.66 -5.07 -55.23
C ALA A 210 -5.69 -4.25 -56.09
N ILE A 211 -4.64 -3.68 -55.50
CA ILE A 211 -3.51 -3.05 -56.21
C ILE A 211 -2.85 -4.08 -57.11
N GLU A 212 -2.38 -5.19 -56.54
CA GLU A 212 -1.69 -6.27 -57.26
C GLU A 212 -2.57 -6.87 -58.37
N TYR A 213 -3.87 -7.03 -58.11
CA TYR A 213 -4.83 -7.54 -59.10
C TYR A 213 -4.97 -6.59 -60.29
N GLY A 214 -4.90 -5.27 -60.04
CA GLY A 214 -4.82 -4.26 -61.07
C GLY A 214 -3.50 -4.29 -61.84
N GLU A 215 -2.38 -4.32 -61.13
CA GLU A 215 -1.04 -4.44 -61.72
C GLU A 215 -0.89 -5.66 -62.63
N SER A 216 -1.50 -6.79 -62.26
CA SER A 216 -1.54 -8.02 -63.07
C SER A 216 -2.06 -7.74 -64.50
N ARG A 217 -2.97 -6.77 -64.67
CA ARG A 217 -3.49 -6.37 -65.98
C ARG A 217 -2.49 -5.60 -66.85
N VAL A 218 -1.53 -4.93 -66.23
CA VAL A 218 -0.42 -4.26 -66.92
C VAL A 218 0.65 -5.28 -67.27
N ILE A 219 0.97 -6.19 -66.36
CA ILE A 219 1.94 -7.28 -66.59
C ILE A 219 1.53 -8.13 -67.80
N VAL A 220 0.26 -8.49 -67.94
CA VAL A 220 -0.22 -9.27 -69.09
C VAL A 220 -0.47 -8.42 -70.35
N GLY A 221 -0.09 -7.15 -70.37
CA GLY A 221 -0.18 -6.24 -71.53
C GLY A 221 -1.60 -5.83 -71.92
N ALA A 222 -2.58 -6.05 -71.04
CA ALA A 222 -3.98 -5.79 -71.37
C ALA A 222 -4.41 -4.34 -71.15
N HIS A 223 -3.79 -3.64 -70.21
CA HIS A 223 -4.16 -2.29 -69.79
C HIS A 223 -2.92 -1.46 -69.47
N PHE A 224 -3.06 -0.15 -69.64
CA PHE A 224 -2.09 0.83 -69.14
C PHE A 224 -2.19 0.96 -67.62
N ALA A 225 -1.13 1.45 -66.98
CA ALA A 225 -1.11 1.71 -65.54
C ALA A 225 -2.15 2.76 -65.14
N THR A 226 -2.34 3.81 -65.94
CA THR A 226 -3.39 4.81 -65.65
C THR A 226 -4.82 4.25 -65.78
N ASP A 227 -5.05 3.20 -66.60
CA ASP A 227 -6.36 2.55 -66.71
C ASP A 227 -6.77 1.86 -65.39
N THR A 228 -5.80 1.27 -64.69
CA THR A 228 -6.03 0.55 -63.42
C THR A 228 -6.17 1.52 -62.26
N ILE A 229 -5.39 2.62 -62.26
CA ILE A 229 -5.51 3.73 -61.31
C ILE A 229 -6.88 4.39 -61.43
N ALA A 230 -7.39 4.61 -62.64
CA ALA A 230 -8.72 5.15 -62.87
C ALA A 230 -9.82 4.23 -62.30
N SER A 231 -9.67 2.90 -62.43
CA SER A 231 -10.60 1.95 -61.80
C SER A 231 -10.59 2.02 -60.28
N ARG A 232 -9.40 2.17 -59.67
CA ARG A 232 -9.26 2.38 -58.23
C ARG A 232 -9.96 3.66 -57.80
N ILE A 233 -9.69 4.78 -58.48
CA ILE A 233 -10.30 6.10 -58.21
C ILE A 233 -11.83 6.00 -58.18
N GLY A 234 -12.43 5.42 -59.22
CA GLY A 234 -13.88 5.28 -59.31
C GLY A 234 -14.45 4.42 -58.18
N ASN A 235 -13.79 3.30 -57.82
CA ASN A 235 -14.26 2.44 -56.74
C ASN A 235 -14.09 3.07 -55.35
N TYR A 236 -12.99 3.79 -55.12
CA TYR A 236 -12.79 4.55 -53.88
C TYR A 236 -13.87 5.62 -53.73
N TYR A 237 -14.12 6.41 -54.77
CA TYR A 237 -15.18 7.40 -54.74
C TYR A 237 -16.54 6.76 -54.44
N LEU A 238 -16.94 5.71 -55.18
CA LEU A 238 -18.24 5.06 -54.99
C LEU A 238 -18.41 4.45 -53.59
N LEU A 239 -17.38 3.77 -53.06
CA LEU A 239 -17.38 3.25 -51.69
C LEU A 239 -17.56 4.39 -50.68
N SER A 240 -16.83 5.49 -50.87
CA SER A 240 -16.90 6.66 -50.02
C SER A 240 -18.26 7.34 -50.01
N GLN A 241 -18.93 7.39 -51.17
CA GLN A 241 -20.30 7.91 -51.29
C GLN A 241 -21.33 7.01 -50.61
N MET A 242 -21.21 5.68 -50.78
CA MET A 242 -22.10 4.73 -50.11
C MET A 242 -21.96 4.78 -48.58
N LEU A 243 -20.75 5.02 -48.06
CA LEU A 243 -20.47 5.17 -46.63
C LEU A 243 -20.76 6.59 -46.09
N ALA A 244 -21.15 7.54 -46.93
CA ALA A 244 -21.42 8.91 -46.51
C ALA A 244 -22.73 9.02 -45.71
N ASN A 245 -23.76 8.27 -46.11
CA ASN A 245 -25.06 8.29 -45.48
C ASN A 245 -25.10 7.35 -44.27
N ASP A 246 -25.53 7.86 -43.12
CA ASP A 246 -25.57 7.11 -41.86
C ASP A 246 -26.47 5.88 -41.93
N ASP A 247 -27.65 5.99 -42.50
CA ASP A 247 -28.59 4.87 -42.56
C ASP A 247 -28.10 3.77 -43.50
N THR A 248 -27.51 4.14 -44.64
CA THR A 248 -26.86 3.18 -45.55
C THR A 248 -25.72 2.47 -44.83
N THR A 249 -24.91 3.21 -44.08
CA THR A 249 -23.80 2.66 -43.30
C THR A 249 -24.31 1.76 -42.16
N ARG A 250 -25.40 2.11 -41.48
CA ARG A 250 -26.05 1.25 -40.46
C ARG A 250 -26.50 -0.07 -41.07
N THR A 251 -27.12 -0.06 -42.25
CA THR A 251 -27.49 -1.29 -42.96
C THR A 251 -26.25 -2.13 -43.29
N PHE A 252 -25.18 -1.51 -43.79
CA PHE A 252 -23.92 -2.21 -44.08
C PHE A 252 -23.29 -2.83 -42.83
N VAL A 253 -23.22 -2.09 -41.72
CA VAL A 253 -22.68 -2.58 -40.44
C VAL A 253 -23.51 -3.75 -39.91
N LYS A 254 -24.84 -3.69 -40.01
CA LYS A 254 -25.72 -4.78 -39.59
C LYS A 254 -25.45 -6.05 -40.41
N LEU A 255 -25.45 -5.94 -41.73
CA LEU A 255 -25.13 -7.06 -42.62
C LEU A 255 -23.71 -7.60 -42.34
N ALA A 256 -22.74 -6.72 -42.10
CA ALA A 256 -21.39 -7.12 -41.75
C ALA A 256 -21.32 -7.92 -40.44
N LYS A 257 -22.03 -7.50 -39.40
CA LYS A 257 -22.14 -8.26 -38.14
C LYS A 257 -22.73 -9.65 -38.36
N GLU A 258 -23.80 -9.76 -39.15
CA GLU A 258 -24.43 -11.05 -39.46
C GLU A 258 -23.49 -11.97 -40.27
N VAL A 259 -22.78 -11.42 -41.26
CA VAL A 259 -21.80 -12.18 -42.03
C VAL A 259 -20.65 -12.65 -41.15
N ARG A 260 -20.08 -11.77 -40.32
CA ARG A 260 -18.99 -12.11 -39.39
C ARG A 260 -19.41 -13.20 -38.40
N GLN A 261 -20.64 -13.17 -37.90
CA GLN A 261 -21.16 -14.21 -37.01
C GLN A 261 -21.26 -15.56 -37.74
N ASN A 262 -21.76 -15.58 -38.97
CA ASN A 262 -21.85 -16.81 -39.77
C ASN A 262 -20.44 -17.36 -40.09
N VAL A 263 -19.50 -16.50 -40.47
CA VAL A 263 -18.11 -16.88 -40.70
C VAL A 263 -17.46 -17.45 -39.43
N ALA A 264 -17.66 -16.79 -38.27
CA ALA A 264 -17.16 -17.29 -36.98
C ALA A 264 -17.73 -18.68 -36.65
N ASN A 265 -19.02 -18.93 -36.89
CA ASN A 265 -19.64 -20.23 -36.69
C ASN A 265 -19.00 -21.31 -37.57
N GLN A 266 -18.68 -21.00 -38.83
CA GLN A 266 -17.99 -21.92 -39.75
C GLN A 266 -16.57 -22.26 -39.27
N CYS A 267 -15.91 -21.36 -38.52
CA CYS A 267 -14.62 -21.60 -37.86
C CYS A 267 -14.74 -22.11 -36.42
N LYS A 268 -15.88 -22.69 -36.01
CA LYS A 268 -16.10 -23.22 -34.65
C LYS A 268 -15.89 -22.18 -33.55
N ASN A 269 -16.28 -20.93 -33.79
CA ASN A 269 -16.13 -19.79 -32.88
C ASN A 269 -14.67 -19.47 -32.48
N GLN A 270 -13.70 -19.87 -33.30
CA GLN A 270 -12.32 -19.40 -33.20
C GLN A 270 -12.10 -18.18 -34.10
N ASN A 271 -11.01 -17.43 -33.88
CA ASN A 271 -10.64 -16.35 -34.77
C ASN A 271 -10.29 -16.91 -36.15
N CYS A 272 -11.15 -16.65 -37.13
CA CYS A 272 -10.96 -17.10 -38.51
C CYS A 272 -9.86 -16.33 -39.24
N LEU A 273 -9.61 -15.08 -38.82
CA LEU A 273 -8.75 -14.17 -39.56
C LEU A 273 -7.29 -14.56 -39.41
N SER A 274 -6.56 -14.52 -40.51
CA SER A 274 -5.12 -14.71 -40.54
C SER A 274 -4.42 -13.60 -39.74
N PRO A 275 -3.21 -13.82 -39.21
CA PRO A 275 -2.36 -12.73 -38.74
C PRO A 275 -2.08 -11.73 -39.87
N SER A 276 -2.01 -10.44 -39.55
CA SER A 276 -1.64 -9.43 -40.54
C SER A 276 -0.22 -9.67 -41.05
N LYS A 277 -0.04 -9.51 -42.37
CA LYS A 277 1.27 -9.61 -43.01
C LYS A 277 1.78 -8.22 -43.36
N GLU A 278 3.09 -8.05 -43.32
CA GLU A 278 3.75 -6.85 -43.80
C GLU A 278 3.53 -6.71 -45.32
N ILE A 279 3.20 -5.49 -45.75
CA ILE A 279 2.98 -5.18 -47.16
C ILE A 279 4.30 -4.66 -47.72
N THR A 280 4.92 -5.44 -48.61
CA THR A 280 6.26 -5.18 -49.12
C THR A 280 6.31 -4.21 -50.31
N ASN A 281 5.18 -3.65 -50.75
CA ASN A 281 5.08 -2.83 -51.96
C ASN A 281 4.54 -1.40 -51.66
N ASP A 282 5.30 -0.58 -50.92
CA ASP A 282 4.91 0.78 -50.51
C ASP A 282 5.82 1.90 -51.05
N GLU A 283 6.22 1.85 -52.33
CA GLU A 283 7.24 2.79 -52.80
C GLU A 283 6.77 3.68 -53.95
N ALA A 284 6.00 4.69 -53.55
CA ALA A 284 5.74 5.95 -54.24
C ALA A 284 5.05 5.87 -55.62
N GLY A 285 3.73 5.68 -55.59
CA GLY A 285 2.84 6.19 -56.63
C GLY A 285 1.98 5.18 -57.35
N TYR A 286 1.87 3.96 -56.80
CA TYR A 286 1.13 2.80 -57.31
C TYR A 286 1.84 1.92 -58.35
N TYR A 287 2.85 2.41 -59.07
CA TYR A 287 3.68 1.59 -59.98
C TYR A 287 5.19 1.85 -59.78
N GLY A 288 5.58 2.36 -58.61
CA GLY A 288 6.98 2.69 -58.32
C GLY A 288 7.54 3.90 -59.06
N THR A 289 6.69 4.72 -59.70
CA THR A 289 7.11 5.77 -60.65
C THR A 289 6.64 7.16 -60.23
N LYS A 290 7.57 8.11 -60.32
CA LYS A 290 7.33 9.54 -60.07
C LYS A 290 8.21 10.42 -60.95
N ASP A 291 7.77 11.65 -61.11
CA ASP A 291 8.60 12.73 -61.63
C ASP A 291 9.83 12.95 -60.71
N PRO A 292 11.05 13.16 -61.25
CA PRO A 292 12.20 13.58 -60.44
C PRO A 292 12.01 14.91 -59.68
N GLU A 293 11.05 15.76 -60.07
CA GLU A 293 10.73 16.97 -59.31
C GLU A 293 10.31 16.66 -57.87
N THR A 294 10.61 17.54 -56.92
CA THR A 294 10.23 17.32 -55.51
C THR A 294 8.77 17.72 -55.27
N SER A 295 7.93 16.81 -54.78
CA SER A 295 6.59 17.16 -54.30
C SER A 295 6.59 17.57 -52.83
N SER A 296 5.76 18.54 -52.48
CA SER A 296 5.46 18.87 -51.08
C SER A 296 4.55 17.80 -50.44
N LEU A 297 4.50 17.79 -49.11
CA LEU A 297 3.58 16.95 -48.35
C LEU A 297 2.13 17.39 -48.63
N ILE A 298 1.24 16.44 -48.89
CA ILE A 298 -0.16 16.71 -49.25
C ILE A 298 -0.93 17.24 -48.04
N SER A 299 -1.36 18.49 -48.09
CA SER A 299 -2.17 19.08 -47.01
C SER A 299 -3.57 18.44 -46.94
N PRO A 300 -4.19 18.28 -45.74
CA PRO A 300 -5.50 17.65 -45.60
C PRO A 300 -6.60 18.25 -46.48
N ASN A 301 -6.59 19.57 -46.69
CA ASN A 301 -7.56 20.27 -47.54
C ASN A 301 -7.39 20.01 -49.05
N LYS A 302 -6.31 19.35 -49.49
CA LYS A 302 -6.09 18.92 -50.87
C LYS A 302 -6.63 17.52 -51.15
N ILE A 303 -7.02 16.77 -50.12
CA ILE A 303 -7.73 15.49 -50.27
C ILE A 303 -9.23 15.77 -50.34
N PRO A 304 -10.00 15.10 -51.20
CA PRO A 304 -11.46 15.23 -51.24
C PRO A 304 -12.07 15.02 -49.85
N GLY A 305 -12.89 15.97 -49.37
CA GLY A 305 -13.47 15.88 -48.03
C GLY A 305 -14.37 14.64 -47.85
N SER A 306 -15.04 14.22 -48.92
CA SER A 306 -15.86 13.00 -48.96
C SER A 306 -15.02 11.73 -48.83
N ALA A 307 -13.75 11.71 -49.24
CA ALA A 307 -12.86 10.53 -49.18
C ALA A 307 -12.63 10.03 -47.75
N SER A 308 -12.76 10.89 -46.75
CA SER A 308 -12.70 10.53 -45.32
C SER A 308 -13.66 9.40 -44.92
N ASN A 309 -14.73 9.14 -45.69
CA ASN A 309 -15.66 8.04 -45.43
C ASN A 309 -15.05 6.67 -45.75
N LEU A 310 -14.00 6.58 -46.58
CA LEU A 310 -13.26 5.33 -46.83
C LEU A 310 -12.71 4.70 -45.54
N LEU A 311 -12.35 5.53 -44.57
CA LEU A 311 -11.81 5.10 -43.29
C LEU A 311 -12.86 5.06 -42.18
N ARG A 312 -14.15 5.28 -42.49
CA ARG A 312 -15.22 5.44 -41.50
C ARG A 312 -15.38 4.20 -40.59
N LEU A 313 -15.27 3.00 -41.16
CA LEU A 313 -15.39 1.74 -40.41
C LEU A 313 -14.07 1.29 -39.78
N ARG A 314 -12.93 1.77 -40.28
CA ARG A 314 -11.59 1.46 -39.75
C ARG A 314 -11.21 2.33 -38.55
N PHE A 315 -11.58 3.61 -38.59
CA PHE A 315 -11.34 4.60 -37.54
C PHE A 315 -12.67 5.26 -37.15
N ALA A 316 -13.63 4.45 -36.72
CA ALA A 316 -14.95 4.90 -36.32
C ALA A 316 -14.92 5.88 -35.13
N TYR A 317 -13.87 5.80 -34.30
CA TYR A 317 -13.66 6.68 -33.14
C TYR A 317 -13.00 8.05 -33.50
N LEU A 318 -12.58 8.25 -34.76
CA LEU A 318 -11.98 9.52 -35.23
C LEU A 318 -13.01 10.40 -35.95
N THR A 319 -12.76 11.71 -35.96
CA THR A 319 -13.59 12.65 -36.73
C THR A 319 -13.33 12.55 -38.23
N LYS A 320 -14.21 13.17 -39.03
CA LYS A 320 -14.07 13.25 -40.49
C LYS A 320 -12.74 13.89 -40.89
N GLU A 321 -12.37 14.98 -40.24
CA GLU A 321 -11.16 15.77 -40.49
C GLU A 321 -9.90 14.98 -40.14
N GLN A 322 -9.94 14.18 -39.07
CA GLN A 322 -8.84 13.31 -38.69
C GLN A 322 -8.64 12.17 -39.69
N ARG A 323 -9.72 11.55 -40.16
CA ARG A 323 -9.66 10.55 -41.24
C ARG A 323 -9.12 11.16 -42.53
N GLN A 324 -9.54 12.37 -42.89
CA GLN A 324 -8.98 13.11 -44.03
C GLN A 324 -7.49 13.40 -43.85
N SER A 325 -7.06 13.78 -42.64
CA SER A 325 -5.65 13.97 -42.31
C SER A 325 -4.82 12.69 -42.45
N ILE A 326 -5.37 11.52 -42.07
CA ILE A 326 -4.71 10.22 -42.27
C ILE A 326 -4.50 9.97 -43.76
N LEU A 327 -5.55 10.13 -44.58
CA LEU A 327 -5.48 9.96 -46.03
C LEU A 327 -4.43 10.90 -46.66
N ALA A 328 -4.37 12.15 -46.20
CA ALA A 328 -3.40 13.12 -46.69
C ALA A 328 -1.96 12.78 -46.27
N SER A 329 -1.75 12.37 -45.01
CA SER A 329 -0.41 12.01 -44.52
C SER A 329 0.17 10.77 -45.22
N THR A 330 -0.69 9.85 -45.62
CA THR A 330 -0.33 8.57 -46.25
C THR A 330 -0.42 8.59 -47.77
N ALA A 331 -0.86 9.70 -48.35
CA ALA A 331 -1.07 9.85 -49.78
C ALA A 331 0.21 9.57 -50.59
N TYR A 332 0.02 9.05 -51.80
CA TYR A 332 1.07 9.03 -52.79
C TYR A 332 1.50 10.47 -53.11
N PRO A 333 2.80 10.69 -53.43
CA PRO A 333 3.29 12.00 -53.86
C PRO A 333 2.50 12.58 -55.04
N SER A 334 2.24 13.89 -55.07
CA SER A 334 1.48 14.53 -56.18
C SER A 334 2.17 14.42 -57.53
N ASN A 335 3.49 14.39 -57.52
CA ASN A 335 4.35 14.19 -58.70
C ASN A 335 4.47 12.71 -59.13
N SER A 336 3.75 11.79 -58.48
CA SER A 336 3.77 10.37 -58.83
C SER A 336 2.75 10.04 -59.92
N LEU A 337 2.85 8.84 -60.52
CA LEU A 337 1.84 8.41 -61.49
C LEU A 337 0.42 8.39 -60.91
N ALA A 338 0.26 8.13 -59.61
CA ALA A 338 -1.03 8.23 -58.93
C ALA A 338 -1.59 9.67 -58.89
N GLY A 339 -0.73 10.68 -58.96
CA GLY A 339 -1.08 12.10 -58.93
C GLY A 339 -1.22 12.78 -60.30
N TRP A 340 -1.09 12.03 -61.39
CA TRP A 340 -1.13 12.59 -62.76
C TRP A 340 -2.36 13.42 -63.10
N ALA A 341 -3.49 13.09 -62.46
CA ALA A 341 -4.78 13.74 -62.64
C ALA A 341 -5.03 14.84 -61.61
N SER A 342 -4.16 14.98 -60.61
CA SER A 342 -4.37 15.90 -59.50
C SER A 342 -4.11 17.34 -59.92
N ASN A 343 -5.04 18.21 -59.56
CA ASN A 343 -4.99 19.65 -59.74
C ASN A 343 -4.98 20.30 -58.36
N GLU A 344 -3.98 21.13 -58.10
CA GLU A 344 -3.82 21.79 -56.80
C GLU A 344 -5.01 22.67 -56.41
N ASN A 345 -5.76 23.20 -57.38
CA ASN A 345 -6.92 24.06 -57.13
C ASN A 345 -8.24 23.29 -57.00
N ASP A 346 -8.23 21.98 -57.23
CA ASP A 346 -9.41 21.13 -57.19
C ASP A 346 -9.14 19.85 -56.37
N PRO A 347 -9.51 19.84 -55.08
CA PRO A 347 -9.34 18.65 -54.24
C PRO A 347 -10.03 17.41 -54.80
N ASP A 348 -11.15 17.55 -55.53
CA ASP A 348 -11.90 16.40 -56.06
C ASP A 348 -11.15 15.70 -57.21
N SER A 349 -10.11 16.30 -57.77
CA SER A 349 -9.20 15.64 -58.73
C SER A 349 -8.16 14.73 -58.05
N SER A 350 -8.02 14.77 -56.72
CA SER A 350 -6.92 14.15 -55.98
C SER A 350 -7.21 12.73 -55.45
N TRP A 351 -8.29 12.08 -55.89
CA TRP A 351 -8.60 10.68 -55.50
C TRP A 351 -7.49 9.70 -55.85
N GLY A 352 -6.73 9.98 -56.93
CA GLY A 352 -5.60 9.16 -57.35
C GLY A 352 -4.49 9.09 -56.30
N LEU A 353 -4.33 10.13 -55.48
CA LEU A 353 -3.29 10.21 -54.45
C LEU A 353 -3.58 9.29 -53.26
N ILE A 354 -4.81 8.81 -53.08
CA ILE A 354 -5.20 8.03 -51.90
C ILE A 354 -4.49 6.67 -51.89
N ASN A 355 -3.71 6.42 -50.83
CA ASN A 355 -3.07 5.14 -50.53
C ASN A 355 -3.80 4.45 -49.38
N LEU A 356 -4.91 3.75 -49.66
CA LEU A 356 -5.67 3.06 -48.60
C LEU A 356 -4.86 1.99 -47.86
N PRO A 357 -4.03 1.15 -48.51
CA PRO A 357 -3.21 0.18 -47.79
C PRO A 357 -2.40 0.82 -46.66
N LYS A 358 -1.71 1.92 -46.95
CA LYS A 358 -0.95 2.67 -45.95
C LYS A 358 -1.85 3.40 -44.95
N ALA A 359 -2.96 4.00 -45.40
CA ALA A 359 -3.90 4.72 -44.53
C ALA A 359 -4.55 3.82 -43.46
N TYR A 360 -4.82 2.55 -43.78
CA TYR A 360 -5.38 1.58 -42.82
C TYR A 360 -4.40 1.22 -41.68
N ASN A 361 -3.10 1.48 -41.85
CA ASN A 361 -2.08 1.32 -40.82
C ASN A 361 -1.97 2.55 -39.89
N GLY A 362 -2.80 3.58 -40.06
CA GLY A 362 -2.80 4.80 -39.25
C GLY A 362 -2.17 6.00 -39.95
N PRO A 363 -2.04 7.15 -39.27
CA PRO A 363 -1.35 8.32 -39.81
C PRO A 363 0.14 8.03 -40.02
N SER A 364 0.80 8.76 -40.94
CA SER A 364 2.27 8.82 -41.05
C SER A 364 2.82 10.23 -40.77
N TYR A 365 1.93 11.21 -40.62
CA TYR A 365 2.30 12.60 -40.34
C TYR A 365 1.22 13.33 -39.54
N PHE A 366 1.62 14.07 -38.50
CA PHE A 366 0.75 14.97 -37.73
C PHE A 366 0.97 16.42 -38.12
N TYR A 367 0.05 16.97 -38.94
CA TYR A 367 0.05 18.38 -39.31
C TYR A 367 -0.18 19.33 -38.12
N ASN A 368 -1.02 18.89 -37.18
CA ASN A 368 -1.40 19.60 -35.96
C ASN A 368 -1.51 18.58 -34.81
N HIS A 369 -1.83 19.04 -33.60
CA HIS A 369 -2.16 18.13 -32.50
C HIS A 369 -3.28 17.16 -32.90
N PHE A 370 -3.06 15.87 -32.68
CA PHE A 370 -3.97 14.79 -33.07
C PHE A 370 -4.62 14.20 -31.83
N ILE A 371 -5.92 14.45 -31.65
CA ILE A 371 -6.66 14.03 -30.45
C ILE A 371 -7.36 12.68 -30.69
N VAL A 372 -6.89 11.62 -30.07
CA VAL A 372 -7.51 10.29 -30.15
C VAL A 372 -8.46 10.10 -28.98
N ASN A 373 -9.77 10.21 -29.24
CA ASN A 373 -10.80 9.80 -28.27
C ASN A 373 -11.25 8.37 -28.56
N GLN A 374 -10.56 7.40 -27.96
CA GLN A 374 -10.75 6.00 -28.27
C GLN A 374 -11.95 5.43 -27.50
N THR A 375 -13.12 5.51 -28.13
CA THR A 375 -14.40 4.99 -27.61
C THR A 375 -15.14 4.23 -28.69
N THR A 376 -15.79 3.13 -28.34
CA THR A 376 -16.62 2.37 -29.28
C THR A 376 -17.92 3.11 -29.61
N ASN A 377 -18.40 3.00 -30.84
CA ASN A 377 -19.72 3.47 -31.26
C ASN A 377 -20.41 2.44 -32.17
N GLU A 378 -21.62 2.73 -32.64
CA GLU A 378 -22.40 1.79 -33.45
C GLU A 378 -21.72 1.34 -34.75
N PHE A 379 -20.82 2.16 -35.31
CA PHE A 379 -20.05 1.86 -36.52
C PHE A 379 -18.73 1.13 -36.23
N ASP A 380 -18.32 1.03 -34.97
CA ASP A 380 -17.11 0.36 -34.51
C ASP A 380 -17.35 -1.11 -34.13
N PHE A 381 -17.84 -1.90 -35.07
CA PHE A 381 -18.18 -3.31 -34.82
C PHE A 381 -16.95 -4.25 -34.79
N ALA A 382 -15.78 -3.74 -35.14
CA ALA A 382 -14.49 -4.43 -35.02
C ALA A 382 -13.72 -4.03 -33.74
N GLU A 383 -14.33 -3.21 -32.88
CA GLU A 383 -13.84 -2.82 -31.56
C GLU A 383 -12.50 -2.06 -31.53
N PHE A 384 -12.19 -1.27 -32.57
CA PHE A 384 -10.98 -0.42 -32.59
C PHE A 384 -10.98 0.64 -31.49
N GLY A 385 -12.16 1.05 -31.03
CA GLY A 385 -12.37 1.92 -29.88
C GLY A 385 -11.90 1.29 -28.56
N LYS A 386 -11.72 -0.04 -28.49
CA LYS A 386 -11.12 -0.73 -27.33
C LYS A 386 -9.63 -0.97 -27.51
N LEU A 387 -9.21 -1.44 -28.68
CA LEU A 387 -7.82 -1.72 -29.00
C LEU A 387 -7.55 -1.41 -30.48
N ASP A 388 -6.56 -0.57 -30.75
CA ASP A 388 -6.11 -0.28 -32.11
C ASP A 388 -4.59 -0.19 -32.17
N GLU A 389 -4.02 -0.51 -33.32
CA GLU A 389 -2.59 -0.41 -33.60
C GLU A 389 -2.35 0.46 -34.83
N TRP A 390 -1.48 1.45 -34.67
CA TRP A 390 -0.93 2.25 -35.75
C TRP A 390 0.50 1.81 -36.02
N LYS A 391 0.72 1.32 -37.25
CA LYS A 391 1.94 0.63 -37.68
C LYS A 391 2.89 1.52 -38.47
N ASN A 392 2.39 2.64 -39.00
CA ASN A 392 3.21 3.57 -39.75
C ASN A 392 4.21 4.29 -38.84
N ASP A 393 5.37 4.62 -39.39
CA ASP A 393 6.28 5.61 -38.80
C ASP A 393 5.61 6.99 -38.87
N ILE A 394 5.36 7.62 -37.71
CA ILE A 394 4.69 8.92 -37.64
C ILE A 394 5.71 10.03 -37.43
N SER A 395 5.62 11.09 -38.23
CA SER A 395 6.44 12.29 -38.07
C SER A 395 5.59 13.57 -37.96
N GLY A 396 6.22 14.72 -37.70
CA GLY A 396 5.58 16.04 -37.83
C GLY A 396 5.50 16.87 -36.55
N PRO A 397 5.05 18.13 -36.64
CA PRO A 397 5.07 19.08 -35.53
C PRO A 397 3.95 18.88 -34.51
N GLY A 398 2.98 18.01 -34.77
CA GLY A 398 1.85 17.76 -33.88
C GLY A 398 2.18 16.82 -32.71
N LYS A 399 1.50 17.01 -31.57
CA LYS A 399 1.43 16.04 -30.47
C LYS A 399 0.30 15.04 -30.69
N LEU A 400 0.45 13.83 -30.15
CA LEU A 400 -0.66 12.90 -29.97
C LEU A 400 -1.29 13.10 -28.58
N ILE A 401 -2.58 13.39 -28.53
CA ILE A 401 -3.34 13.52 -27.28
C ILE A 401 -4.27 12.31 -27.16
N LYS A 402 -3.96 11.39 -26.24
CA LYS A 402 -4.72 10.17 -26.01
C LYS A 402 -5.76 10.36 -24.90
N GLN A 403 -7.03 10.14 -25.25
CA GLN A 403 -8.17 10.13 -24.33
C GLN A 403 -9.13 8.98 -24.66
N GLY A 404 -10.18 8.79 -23.85
CA GLY A 404 -11.05 7.61 -23.92
C GLY A 404 -10.38 6.35 -23.35
N ASP A 405 -11.19 5.37 -22.96
CA ASP A 405 -10.74 4.21 -22.16
C ASP A 405 -9.98 3.15 -22.97
N GLY A 406 -9.99 3.23 -24.30
CA GLY A 406 -9.30 2.28 -25.18
C GLY A 406 -7.77 2.30 -25.09
N THR A 407 -7.16 1.28 -25.69
CA THR A 407 -5.71 1.11 -25.84
C THR A 407 -5.26 1.39 -27.27
N LEU A 408 -4.33 2.34 -27.44
CA LEU A 408 -3.69 2.61 -28.72
C LEU A 408 -2.25 2.11 -28.68
N ILE A 409 -1.86 1.31 -29.67
CA ILE A 409 -0.49 0.84 -29.86
C ILE A 409 0.16 1.65 -30.98
N LEU A 410 1.35 2.20 -30.73
CA LEU A 410 2.22 2.73 -31.79
C LEU A 410 3.40 1.79 -31.97
N SER A 411 3.44 1.10 -33.11
CA SER A 411 4.50 0.13 -33.42
C SER A 411 5.58 0.63 -34.37
N GLY A 412 5.34 1.74 -35.06
CA GLY A 412 6.35 2.41 -35.89
C GLY A 412 7.43 3.16 -35.10
N ASN A 413 8.47 3.61 -35.82
CA ASN A 413 9.54 4.47 -35.32
C ASN A 413 9.16 5.95 -35.50
N ASN A 414 8.78 6.58 -34.40
CA ASN A 414 8.07 7.85 -34.41
C ASN A 414 8.98 9.06 -34.16
N HIS A 415 8.73 10.15 -34.89
CA HIS A 415 9.51 11.39 -34.91
C HIS A 415 8.60 12.64 -34.92
N PHE A 416 7.68 12.74 -33.95
CA PHE A 416 6.73 13.87 -33.84
C PHE A 416 6.93 14.68 -32.55
N ALA A 417 6.02 15.62 -32.22
CA ALA A 417 6.27 16.54 -31.10
C ALA A 417 6.24 15.89 -29.71
N GLY A 418 5.47 14.84 -29.48
CA GLY A 418 5.34 14.19 -28.18
C GLY A 418 3.93 13.72 -27.87
N VAL A 419 3.75 13.02 -26.76
CA VAL A 419 2.47 12.42 -26.38
C VAL A 419 1.90 13.05 -25.11
N GLU A 420 0.58 13.16 -25.03
CA GLU A 420 -0.16 13.51 -23.82
C GLU A 420 -1.21 12.43 -23.55
N VAL A 421 -1.02 11.65 -22.48
CA VAL A 421 -1.91 10.54 -22.11
C VAL A 421 -2.86 10.98 -21.02
N ASN A 422 -4.07 11.38 -21.39
CA ASN A 422 -5.09 11.87 -20.47
C ASN A 422 -5.96 10.74 -19.91
N GLN A 423 -6.30 9.73 -20.73
CA GLN A 423 -7.14 8.58 -20.36
C GLN A 423 -6.81 7.33 -21.20
N GLY A 424 -7.21 6.16 -20.69
CA GLY A 424 -6.95 4.86 -21.32
C GLY A 424 -5.46 4.54 -21.40
N ASN A 425 -5.08 3.74 -22.38
CA ASN A 425 -3.71 3.24 -22.51
C ASN A 425 -3.07 3.69 -23.84
N LEU A 426 -1.79 4.05 -23.78
CA LEU A 426 -0.92 4.19 -24.94
C LEU A 426 0.24 3.21 -24.77
N LEU A 427 0.42 2.30 -25.72
CA LEU A 427 1.55 1.37 -25.75
C LEU A 427 2.52 1.80 -26.85
N LEU A 428 3.80 1.95 -26.47
CA LEU A 428 4.88 2.27 -27.40
C LEU A 428 5.83 1.06 -27.51
N THR A 429 5.92 0.47 -28.71
CA THR A 429 6.81 -0.69 -28.97
C THR A 429 8.02 -0.34 -29.85
N GLY A 430 7.93 0.69 -30.71
CA GLY A 430 9.04 1.16 -31.55
C GLY A 430 10.00 2.15 -30.88
N GLU A 431 10.86 2.80 -31.68
CA GLU A 431 11.68 3.92 -31.22
C GLU A 431 10.94 5.26 -31.34
N ASN A 432 10.86 6.03 -30.25
CA ASN A 432 10.06 7.25 -30.19
C ASN A 432 10.93 8.47 -29.87
N ASN A 433 11.24 9.26 -30.89
CA ASN A 433 12.09 10.44 -30.84
C ASN A 433 11.25 11.71 -30.88
N TYR A 434 10.91 12.26 -29.72
CA TYR A 434 10.00 13.42 -29.66
C TYR A 434 10.71 14.75 -29.48
N SER A 435 10.28 15.76 -30.23
CA SER A 435 10.90 17.09 -30.24
C SER A 435 10.48 18.00 -29.07
N LYS A 436 9.44 17.63 -28.32
CA LYS A 436 8.94 18.30 -27.11
C LYS A 436 8.69 17.29 -25.99
N ASN A 437 8.41 17.80 -24.79
CA ASN A 437 8.09 16.99 -23.63
C ASN A 437 6.77 16.24 -23.81
N SER A 438 6.76 15.01 -23.30
CA SER A 438 5.57 14.17 -23.19
C SER A 438 5.02 14.21 -21.76
N ALA A 439 3.72 13.95 -21.60
CA ALA A 439 3.07 13.96 -20.30
C ALA A 439 2.03 12.84 -20.14
N ILE A 440 1.84 12.39 -18.90
CA ILE A 440 0.77 11.46 -18.50
C ILE A 440 -0.11 12.16 -17.46
N ASN A 441 -1.32 12.53 -17.83
CA ASN A 441 -2.23 13.33 -17.00
C ASN A 441 -3.33 12.52 -16.31
N GLY A 442 -3.45 11.21 -16.60
CA GLY A 442 -4.43 10.34 -15.95
C GLY A 442 -4.41 8.88 -16.41
N GLY A 443 -4.16 8.62 -17.70
CA GLY A 443 -4.09 7.27 -18.27
C GLY A 443 -2.76 6.55 -18.00
N THR A 444 -2.51 5.49 -18.77
CA THR A 444 -1.27 4.69 -18.68
C THR A 444 -0.46 4.79 -19.96
N LEU A 445 0.83 5.10 -19.83
CA LEU A 445 1.82 4.89 -20.88
C LEU A 445 2.54 3.57 -20.60
N LEU A 446 2.32 2.56 -21.45
CA LEU A 446 3.04 1.31 -21.43
C LEU A 446 4.23 1.42 -22.38
N LEU A 447 5.42 1.01 -21.92
CA LEU A 447 6.65 1.16 -22.67
C LEU A 447 7.39 -0.17 -22.79
N GLU A 448 7.39 -0.71 -24.00
CA GLU A 448 8.20 -1.87 -24.41
C GLU A 448 9.38 -1.43 -25.28
N GLY A 449 9.21 -0.34 -26.04
CA GLY A 449 10.23 0.24 -26.90
C GLY A 449 11.11 1.29 -26.21
N LYS A 450 11.55 2.28 -26.99
CA LYS A 450 12.39 3.39 -26.51
C LYS A 450 11.63 4.71 -26.59
N LEU A 451 11.77 5.53 -25.55
CA LEU A 451 11.31 6.90 -25.49
C LEU A 451 12.49 7.84 -25.30
N ASN A 452 12.74 8.70 -26.28
CA ASN A 452 13.82 9.68 -26.30
C ASN A 452 13.26 11.10 -26.14
N SER A 453 12.59 11.35 -25.02
CA SER A 453 12.09 12.68 -24.64
C SER A 453 11.87 12.79 -23.13
N LEU A 454 11.92 14.00 -22.58
CA LEU A 454 11.48 14.28 -21.22
C LEU A 454 10.02 13.84 -21.02
N LEU A 455 9.74 13.25 -19.85
CA LEU A 455 8.43 12.73 -19.51
C LEU A 455 7.98 13.17 -18.12
N ASP A 456 6.84 13.85 -18.06
CA ASP A 456 6.18 14.23 -16.82
C ASP A 456 4.99 13.30 -16.54
N VAL A 457 5.05 12.57 -15.44
CA VAL A 457 3.98 11.68 -14.96
C VAL A 457 3.19 12.41 -13.88
N ASN A 458 2.03 12.96 -14.25
CA ASN A 458 1.18 13.75 -13.37
C ASN A 458 0.22 12.88 -12.56
N LYS A 459 -0.97 12.54 -13.07
CA LYS A 459 -1.99 11.76 -12.31
C LYS A 459 -2.23 10.35 -12.86
N GLY A 460 -1.34 9.85 -13.70
CA GLY A 460 -1.43 8.54 -14.33
C GLY A 460 -0.19 7.70 -14.10
N THR A 461 -0.02 6.67 -14.92
CA THR A 461 1.01 5.65 -14.72
C THR A 461 1.95 5.55 -15.91
N LEU A 462 3.25 5.63 -15.66
CA LEU A 462 4.27 5.08 -16.55
C LEU A 462 4.52 3.63 -16.15
N LEU A 463 4.28 2.71 -17.08
CA LEU A 463 4.48 1.29 -16.89
C LEU A 463 5.58 0.78 -17.81
N LEU A 464 6.73 0.44 -17.23
CA LEU A 464 7.86 -0.12 -17.96
C LEU A 464 7.69 -1.63 -18.13
N ASN A 465 7.67 -2.10 -19.37
CA ASN A 465 7.66 -3.53 -19.71
C ASN A 465 8.93 -3.87 -20.51
N ASP A 466 10.08 -3.83 -19.82
CA ASP A 466 11.44 -3.93 -20.38
C ASP A 466 11.88 -2.77 -21.30
N GLY A 467 11.01 -1.77 -21.52
CA GLY A 467 11.32 -0.58 -22.29
C GLY A 467 12.29 0.41 -21.59
N SER A 468 12.63 1.48 -22.32
CA SER A 468 13.58 2.49 -21.83
C SER A 468 13.19 3.93 -22.12
N VAL A 469 13.41 4.80 -21.13
CA VAL A 469 13.33 6.27 -21.28
C VAL A 469 14.73 6.86 -21.22
N ASN A 470 15.27 7.30 -22.35
CA ASN A 470 16.64 7.86 -22.43
C ASN A 470 16.68 9.35 -22.08
N SER A 471 15.89 9.78 -21.12
CA SER A 471 15.74 11.16 -20.67
C SER A 471 15.29 11.21 -19.22
N GLN A 472 15.14 12.40 -18.65
CA GLN A 472 14.62 12.56 -17.30
C GLN A 472 13.11 12.24 -17.26
N VAL A 473 12.71 11.46 -16.26
CA VAL A 473 11.32 11.19 -15.89
C VAL A 473 11.02 11.88 -14.57
N ASN A 474 10.00 12.73 -14.57
CA ASN A 474 9.47 13.38 -13.36
C ASN A 474 8.18 12.69 -12.93
N ILE A 475 8.13 12.18 -11.70
CA ILE A 475 6.91 11.64 -11.11
C ILE A 475 6.34 12.70 -10.17
N ASN A 476 5.21 13.28 -10.55
CA ASN A 476 4.54 14.38 -9.86
C ASN A 476 3.40 13.86 -8.97
N ASP A 477 2.63 14.77 -8.36
CA ASP A 477 1.54 14.42 -7.45
C ASP A 477 0.53 13.45 -8.09
N LYS A 478 0.38 12.26 -7.48
CA LYS A 478 -0.45 11.12 -7.94
C LYS A 478 0.09 10.38 -9.16
N GLY A 479 1.32 10.67 -9.56
CA GLY A 479 2.00 10.00 -10.65
C GLY A 479 2.60 8.70 -10.16
N ILE A 480 2.54 7.66 -10.99
CA ILE A 480 3.05 6.34 -10.65
C ILE A 480 4.06 5.91 -11.71
N LEU A 481 5.24 5.51 -11.27
CA LEU A 481 6.18 4.72 -12.07
C LEU A 481 6.16 3.29 -11.56
N SER A 482 5.89 2.34 -12.46
CA SER A 482 5.92 0.91 -12.15
C SER A 482 6.53 0.07 -13.26
N GLY A 483 6.70 -1.22 -13.01
CA GLY A 483 7.28 -2.17 -13.94
C GLY A 483 8.81 -2.23 -13.91
N LYS A 484 9.38 -2.91 -14.91
CA LYS A 484 10.82 -3.17 -15.05
C LYS A 484 11.34 -2.52 -16.33
N GLY A 485 12.50 -1.89 -16.25
CA GLY A 485 13.07 -1.19 -17.41
C GLY A 485 14.23 -0.28 -17.07
N LYS A 486 14.53 0.65 -17.98
CA LYS A 486 15.65 1.58 -17.87
C LYS A 486 15.19 3.03 -17.97
N ILE A 487 15.73 3.91 -17.14
CA ILE A 487 15.52 5.36 -17.22
C ILE A 487 16.88 6.05 -17.14
N ASN A 488 17.06 7.17 -17.83
CA ASN A 488 18.29 7.94 -17.71
C ASN A 488 18.40 8.64 -16.35
N GLN A 489 17.42 9.50 -16.02
CA GLN A 489 17.35 10.22 -14.74
C GLN A 489 15.93 10.13 -14.16
N LEU A 490 15.82 9.92 -12.86
CA LEU A 490 14.53 9.81 -12.16
C LEU A 490 14.41 10.89 -11.08
N LYS A 491 13.32 11.66 -11.13
CA LYS A 491 12.97 12.61 -10.08
C LYS A 491 11.55 12.34 -9.58
N VAL A 492 11.41 12.05 -8.30
CA VAL A 492 10.14 11.79 -7.64
C VAL A 492 9.80 12.97 -6.76
N ASN A 493 8.76 13.71 -7.13
CA ASN A 493 8.28 14.89 -6.43
C ASN A 493 7.25 14.51 -5.36
N SER A 494 6.83 15.50 -4.56
CA SER A 494 5.80 15.30 -3.53
C SER A 494 4.53 14.69 -4.13
N GLY A 495 4.00 13.65 -3.49
CA GLY A 495 2.83 12.89 -3.94
C GLY A 495 3.10 11.90 -5.09
N GLY A 496 4.31 11.88 -5.65
CA GLY A 496 4.71 10.90 -6.68
C GLY A 496 5.13 9.57 -6.07
N MET A 497 4.87 8.48 -6.77
CA MET A 497 5.15 7.11 -6.33
C MET A 497 6.00 6.33 -7.34
N VAL A 498 6.98 5.58 -6.85
CA VAL A 498 7.73 4.59 -7.63
C VAL A 498 7.52 3.22 -7.01
N SER A 499 7.17 2.23 -7.82
CA SER A 499 6.94 0.83 -7.42
C SER A 499 7.55 -0.09 -8.49
N PRO A 500 8.84 -0.44 -8.41
CA PRO A 500 9.48 -1.34 -9.35
C PRO A 500 8.68 -2.64 -9.55
N GLY A 501 8.72 -3.18 -10.75
CA GLY A 501 8.12 -4.48 -11.08
C GLY A 501 6.60 -4.53 -11.22
N HIS A 502 6.09 -5.76 -11.30
CA HIS A 502 4.68 -6.20 -11.28
C HIS A 502 4.67 -7.52 -10.49
N SER A 503 4.91 -7.47 -9.17
CA SER A 503 5.80 -8.39 -8.40
C SER A 503 7.25 -7.89 -8.43
N ILE A 504 8.13 -8.56 -7.67
CA ILE A 504 9.54 -8.21 -7.45
C ILE A 504 10.28 -7.92 -8.76
N GLY A 505 10.71 -6.68 -8.91
CA GLY A 505 11.38 -6.19 -10.11
C GLY A 505 12.48 -5.16 -9.83
N THR A 506 13.25 -4.86 -10.88
CA THR A 506 14.30 -3.85 -10.82
C THR A 506 14.10 -2.77 -11.87
N ILE A 507 14.15 -1.50 -11.44
CA ILE A 507 14.28 -0.35 -12.32
C ILE A 507 15.75 0.10 -12.32
N ASN A 508 16.34 0.19 -13.52
CA ASN A 508 17.73 0.60 -13.69
C ASN A 508 17.79 2.07 -14.11
N ILE A 509 18.62 2.85 -13.41
CA ILE A 509 18.80 4.28 -13.64
C ILE A 509 20.24 4.53 -14.08
N ASN A 510 20.44 5.12 -15.25
CA ASN A 510 21.79 5.30 -15.80
C ASN A 510 22.57 6.45 -15.13
N ASP A 511 21.86 7.42 -14.56
CA ASP A 511 22.47 8.56 -13.90
C ASP A 511 21.78 8.81 -12.55
N THR A 512 21.18 9.98 -12.34
CA THR A 512 20.77 10.42 -11.00
C THR A 512 19.35 9.99 -10.64
N VAL A 513 19.16 9.62 -9.36
CA VAL A 513 17.83 9.44 -8.73
C VAL A 513 17.63 10.50 -7.66
N ILE A 514 16.50 11.18 -7.66
CA ILE A 514 16.13 12.17 -6.64
C ILE A 514 14.75 11.82 -6.06
N PHE A 515 14.69 11.59 -4.76
CA PHE A 515 13.43 11.55 -4.01
C PHE A 515 13.28 12.85 -3.21
N ASN A 516 12.24 13.63 -3.50
CA ASN A 516 11.91 14.84 -2.75
C ASN A 516 11.03 14.53 -1.54
N SER A 517 10.96 15.46 -0.58
CA SER A 517 10.04 15.33 0.55
C SER A 517 8.59 15.13 0.07
N GLY A 518 7.85 14.25 0.74
CA GLY A 518 6.49 13.86 0.38
C GLY A 518 6.38 12.85 -0.77
N SER A 519 7.49 12.36 -1.33
CA SER A 519 7.48 11.27 -2.32
C SER A 519 7.32 9.89 -1.67
N HIS A 520 6.91 8.90 -2.47
CA HIS A 520 6.68 7.53 -2.03
C HIS A 520 7.51 6.53 -2.83
N TYR A 521 8.18 5.62 -2.11
CA TYR A 521 8.84 4.45 -2.70
C TYR A 521 8.14 3.19 -2.18
N HIS A 522 7.39 2.51 -3.05
CA HIS A 522 6.73 1.25 -2.73
C HIS A 522 7.67 0.09 -3.06
N VAL A 523 7.81 -0.86 -2.13
CA VAL A 523 8.71 -2.00 -2.23
C VAL A 523 7.95 -3.27 -1.87
N GLU A 524 7.77 -4.15 -2.85
CA GLU A 524 7.33 -5.53 -2.63
C GLU A 524 8.50 -6.39 -2.15
N ILE A 525 8.26 -7.27 -1.18
CA ILE A 525 9.23 -8.25 -0.66
C ILE A 525 8.63 -9.65 -0.59
N ASN A 526 9.48 -10.69 -0.63
CA ASN A 526 9.05 -12.08 -0.41
C ASN A 526 9.79 -12.75 0.76
N THR A 527 9.37 -13.97 1.10
CA THR A 527 9.95 -14.75 2.21
C THR A 527 11.34 -15.33 1.89
N GLN A 528 11.67 -15.41 0.60
CA GLN A 528 12.91 -15.94 0.05
C GLN A 528 14.08 -14.95 0.17
N GLY A 529 13.79 -13.67 0.39
CA GLY A 529 14.79 -12.62 0.55
C GLY A 529 14.92 -11.69 -0.66
N ASP A 530 14.04 -11.85 -1.66
CA ASP A 530 13.99 -10.96 -2.82
C ASP A 530 13.13 -9.74 -2.50
N SER A 531 13.43 -8.63 -3.17
CA SER A 531 12.69 -7.38 -3.06
C SER A 531 12.72 -6.60 -4.35
N ASP A 532 11.74 -5.71 -4.50
CA ASP A 532 11.84 -4.61 -5.44
C ASP A 532 13.11 -3.80 -5.22
N LYS A 533 13.67 -3.32 -6.33
CA LYS A 533 14.94 -2.61 -6.30
C LYS A 533 15.03 -1.48 -7.31
N ILE A 534 15.60 -0.35 -6.87
CA ILE A 534 16.12 0.69 -7.77
C ILE A 534 17.66 0.58 -7.80
N THR A 535 18.23 0.45 -8.99
CA THR A 535 19.69 0.42 -9.18
C THR A 535 20.13 1.62 -10.00
N SER A 536 20.94 2.50 -9.42
CA SER A 536 21.49 3.68 -10.08
C SER A 536 22.99 3.52 -10.37
N LEU A 537 23.40 3.79 -11.62
CA LEU A 537 24.81 3.91 -12.00
C LEU A 537 25.41 5.28 -11.62
N GLY A 538 24.57 6.24 -11.23
CA GLY A 538 24.94 7.57 -10.76
C GLY A 538 24.82 7.72 -9.24
N THR A 539 24.47 8.94 -8.82
CA THR A 539 24.26 9.31 -7.42
C THR A 539 22.77 9.24 -7.09
N VAL A 540 22.44 8.87 -5.85
CA VAL A 540 21.06 8.97 -5.31
C VAL A 540 20.99 10.08 -4.28
N VAL A 541 20.00 10.96 -4.42
CA VAL A 541 19.72 12.08 -3.51
C VAL A 541 18.36 11.88 -2.86
N LEU A 542 18.35 11.72 -1.53
CA LEU A 542 17.16 11.48 -0.72
C LEU A 542 16.90 12.71 0.16
N ASN A 543 16.08 13.64 -0.34
CA ASN A 543 15.68 14.85 0.41
C ASN A 543 14.52 14.57 1.39
N GLY A 544 14.13 13.32 1.56
CA GLY A 544 13.00 12.85 2.35
C GLY A 544 12.19 11.78 1.61
N GLY A 545 10.91 11.67 1.95
CA GLY A 545 9.98 10.70 1.35
C GLY A 545 9.78 9.48 2.25
N THR A 546 8.84 8.62 1.85
CA THR A 546 8.40 7.47 2.65
C THR A 546 8.55 6.17 1.88
N VAL A 547 9.19 5.18 2.49
CA VAL A 547 9.23 3.81 1.97
C VAL A 547 8.03 3.02 2.49
N ASN A 548 7.23 2.43 1.61
CA ASN A 548 6.08 1.62 1.96
C ASN A 548 6.35 0.17 1.56
N VAL A 549 6.21 -0.76 2.49
CA VAL A 549 6.58 -2.16 2.26
C VAL A 549 5.35 -3.06 2.28
N SER A 550 5.24 -3.92 1.27
CA SER A 550 4.17 -4.91 1.09
C SER A 550 4.76 -6.29 0.79
N LEU A 551 3.94 -7.33 0.89
CA LEU A 551 4.31 -8.64 0.36
C LEU A 551 4.11 -8.66 -1.16
N GLU A 552 4.93 -9.45 -1.84
CA GLU A 552 4.77 -9.74 -3.27
C GLU A 552 3.31 -10.12 -3.62
N ASN A 553 2.76 -9.49 -4.66
CA ASN A 553 1.38 -9.68 -5.13
C ASN A 553 0.31 -9.18 -4.15
N ASN A 554 0.68 -8.37 -3.15
CA ASN A 554 -0.24 -7.75 -2.20
C ASN A 554 -0.07 -6.23 -2.22
N GLN A 555 -1.18 -5.52 -2.39
CA GLN A 555 -1.17 -4.05 -2.46
C GLN A 555 -1.17 -3.39 -1.06
N ASN A 556 -1.42 -4.16 0.01
CA ASN A 556 -1.46 -3.64 1.37
C ASN A 556 -0.07 -3.68 2.02
N LEU A 557 0.16 -2.75 2.94
CA LEU A 557 1.34 -2.80 3.81
C LEU A 557 1.41 -4.13 4.57
N LEU A 558 2.62 -4.57 4.90
CA LEU A 558 2.84 -5.78 5.72
C LEU A 558 1.93 -5.78 6.95
N THR A 559 1.27 -6.91 7.24
CA THR A 559 0.56 -7.07 8.49
C THR A 559 1.54 -7.33 9.64
N LYS A 560 1.07 -7.25 10.89
CA LYS A 560 1.89 -7.56 12.06
C LYS A 560 2.40 -9.00 12.01
N ASN A 561 1.57 -9.93 11.54
CA ASN A 561 1.95 -11.33 11.39
C ASN A 561 3.04 -11.49 10.33
N ASP A 562 2.96 -10.74 9.22
CA ASP A 562 4.00 -10.74 8.19
C ASP A 562 5.33 -10.23 8.77
N VAL A 563 5.31 -9.10 9.49
CA VAL A 563 6.50 -8.56 10.18
C VAL A 563 7.09 -9.56 11.17
N GLN A 564 6.27 -10.30 11.91
CA GLN A 564 6.74 -11.33 12.84
C GLN A 564 7.34 -12.54 12.11
N SER A 565 6.77 -12.95 10.98
CA SER A 565 7.29 -14.06 10.17
C SER A 565 8.62 -13.73 9.49
N LEU A 566 8.83 -12.44 9.19
CA LEU A 566 10.02 -11.91 8.53
C LEU A 566 11.02 -11.29 9.52
N TYR A 567 10.87 -11.55 10.82
CA TYR A 567 11.71 -10.93 11.85
C TYR A 567 13.20 -11.20 11.60
N ASN A 568 14.02 -10.13 11.64
CA ASN A 568 15.44 -10.08 11.29
C ASN A 568 15.80 -10.32 9.82
N LYS A 569 14.83 -10.28 8.89
CA LYS A 569 15.11 -10.31 7.44
C LYS A 569 15.56 -8.93 6.95
N LYS A 570 16.50 -8.94 6.00
CA LYS A 570 17.08 -7.76 5.37
C LYS A 570 16.95 -7.82 3.86
N TYR A 571 16.66 -6.69 3.23
CA TYR A 571 16.43 -6.55 1.80
C TYR A 571 17.17 -5.32 1.26
N THR A 572 17.87 -5.45 0.14
CA THR A 572 18.53 -4.30 -0.49
C THR A 572 17.59 -3.68 -1.51
N ILE A 573 17.00 -2.54 -1.17
CA ILE A 573 15.93 -1.92 -1.96
C ILE A 573 16.47 -0.83 -2.90
N LEU A 574 17.62 -0.24 -2.59
CA LEU A 574 18.19 0.81 -3.43
C LEU A 574 19.71 0.68 -3.45
N THR A 575 20.32 0.84 -4.62
CA THR A 575 21.78 0.90 -4.79
C THR A 575 22.21 2.06 -5.70
N ALA A 576 23.38 2.64 -5.43
CA ALA A 576 23.95 3.78 -6.15
C ALA A 576 25.47 3.61 -6.33
N ASN A 577 25.97 3.60 -7.56
CA ASN A 577 27.42 3.42 -7.82
C ASN A 577 28.26 4.65 -7.44
N LYS A 578 27.69 5.86 -7.46
CA LYS A 578 28.38 7.10 -7.07
C LYS A 578 27.92 7.63 -5.72
N GLY A 579 27.37 6.76 -4.88
CA GLY A 579 26.99 7.04 -3.49
C GLY A 579 25.58 7.59 -3.29
N ILE A 580 25.16 7.59 -2.02
CA ILE A 580 23.85 8.05 -1.55
C ILE A 580 24.04 9.28 -0.65
N ASN A 581 23.30 10.36 -0.94
CA ASN A 581 23.25 11.57 -0.12
C ASN A 581 21.83 11.77 0.46
N GLY A 582 21.73 11.95 1.78
CA GLY A 582 20.46 12.10 2.48
C GLY A 582 19.81 10.76 2.90
N LYS A 583 18.56 10.82 3.36
CA LYS A 583 17.79 9.64 3.85
C LYS A 583 16.30 9.82 3.54
N PHE A 584 15.57 8.71 3.42
CA PHE A 584 14.11 8.73 3.52
C PHE A 584 13.70 9.20 4.92
N THR A 585 12.59 9.93 5.01
CA THR A 585 12.04 10.44 6.26
C THR A 585 11.44 9.31 7.08
N ASP A 586 10.68 8.43 6.43
CA ASP A 586 9.92 7.36 7.08
C ASP A 586 9.98 6.05 6.30
N VAL A 587 9.68 4.95 7.00
CA VAL A 587 9.47 3.62 6.43
C VAL A 587 8.27 2.98 7.15
N ASN A 588 7.36 2.36 6.41
CA ASN A 588 6.14 1.75 6.92
C ASN A 588 6.05 0.27 6.54
N PRO A 589 5.34 -0.56 7.32
CA PRO A 589 4.60 -0.23 8.55
C PRO A 589 5.44 -0.29 9.83
N ASN A 590 5.01 0.48 10.84
CA ASN A 590 5.54 0.42 12.22
C ASN A 590 4.43 0.08 13.23
N TYR A 591 4.63 -0.99 13.99
CA TYR A 591 3.83 -1.35 15.17
C TYR A 591 4.52 -0.85 16.45
N LEU A 592 4.07 -1.24 17.64
CA LEU A 592 4.62 -0.72 18.92
C LEU A 592 6.15 -0.84 18.97
N PHE A 593 6.68 -2.05 18.92
CA PHE A 593 8.12 -2.33 19.06
C PHE A 593 8.77 -2.97 17.84
N ILE A 594 7.96 -3.39 16.87
CA ILE A 594 8.42 -4.05 15.64
C ILE A 594 7.85 -3.34 14.42
N GLY A 595 8.47 -3.51 13.27
CA GLY A 595 8.06 -2.89 12.02
C GLY A 595 9.16 -2.96 10.99
N THR A 596 9.27 -1.90 10.22
CA THR A 596 10.27 -1.71 9.19
C THR A 596 11.26 -0.62 9.59
N THR A 597 12.53 -0.82 9.27
CA THR A 597 13.62 0.12 9.55
C THR A 597 14.56 0.18 8.36
N LEU A 598 15.24 1.31 8.16
CA LEU A 598 16.19 1.49 7.06
C LEU A 598 17.61 1.68 7.61
N PHE A 599 18.53 0.88 7.10
CA PHE A 599 19.96 1.06 7.26
C PHE A 599 20.55 1.64 5.98
N TYR A 600 21.53 2.52 6.14
CA TYR A 600 22.19 3.22 5.05
C TYR A 600 23.68 2.90 5.10
N ASP A 601 24.21 2.41 4.00
CA ASP A 601 25.65 2.41 3.75
C ASP A 601 26.02 3.50 2.72
N GLN A 602 27.27 3.53 2.26
CA GLN A 602 27.73 4.50 1.26
C GLN A 602 26.99 4.43 -0.08
N ASN A 603 26.62 3.22 -0.53
CA ASN A 603 26.11 2.88 -1.86
C ASN A 603 24.77 2.11 -1.83
N ALA A 604 24.17 1.82 -0.67
CA ALA A 604 22.94 1.04 -0.56
C ALA A 604 21.99 1.52 0.57
N VAL A 605 20.69 1.34 0.33
CA VAL A 605 19.64 1.38 1.35
C VAL A 605 19.14 -0.04 1.60
N ILE A 606 19.24 -0.48 2.85
CA ILE A 606 18.87 -1.81 3.31
C ILE A 606 17.64 -1.69 4.20
N LEU A 607 16.54 -2.29 3.75
CA LEU A 607 15.33 -2.48 4.53
C LEU A 607 15.53 -3.63 5.51
N ASN A 608 15.17 -3.42 6.78
CA ASN A 608 15.20 -4.42 7.83
C ASN A 608 13.81 -4.56 8.47
N ILE A 609 13.35 -5.80 8.59
CA ILE A 609 12.08 -6.15 9.21
C ILE A 609 12.35 -6.70 10.61
N GLY A 610 11.82 -6.07 11.67
CA GLY A 610 12.09 -6.50 13.05
C GLY A 610 11.91 -5.39 14.07
N ARG A 611 12.78 -5.35 15.08
CA ARG A 611 12.78 -4.33 16.15
C ARG A 611 12.88 -2.92 15.56
N ASN A 612 11.94 -2.05 15.95
CA ASN A 612 11.97 -0.62 15.62
C ASN A 612 12.69 0.20 16.71
N ASN A 613 12.70 1.53 16.60
CA ASN A 613 13.40 2.42 17.53
C ASN A 613 12.59 2.81 18.79
N THR A 614 11.38 2.28 18.99
CA THR A 614 10.55 2.61 20.16
C THR A 614 11.09 1.92 21.41
N ALA A 615 11.67 2.65 22.37
CA ALA A 615 12.15 2.06 23.62
C ALA A 615 11.02 1.47 24.48
N PHE A 616 11.23 0.35 25.18
CA PHE A 616 10.25 -0.23 26.09
C PHE A 616 9.82 0.75 27.19
N SER A 617 10.75 1.54 27.71
CA SER A 617 10.49 2.56 28.74
C SER A 617 9.62 3.72 28.25
N SER A 618 9.51 3.95 26.93
CA SER A 618 8.65 5.03 26.41
C SER A 618 7.17 4.80 26.68
N LEU A 619 6.76 3.58 27.03
CA LEU A 619 5.39 3.26 27.41
C LEU A 619 5.16 3.29 28.92
N ALA A 620 6.22 3.32 29.74
CA ALA A 620 6.12 3.35 31.19
C ALA A 620 5.46 4.65 31.70
N LYS A 621 4.79 4.57 32.85
CA LYS A 621 4.19 5.71 33.55
C LYS A 621 4.79 5.96 34.93
N THR A 622 5.34 4.92 35.56
CA THR A 622 5.91 4.99 36.92
C THR A 622 7.42 4.77 36.90
N ASN A 623 8.11 5.11 37.99
CA ASN A 623 9.53 4.84 38.13
C ASN A 623 9.79 3.33 38.16
N ASN A 624 8.94 2.56 38.85
CA ASN A 624 8.97 1.11 38.88
C ASN A 624 8.83 0.50 37.47
N GLN A 625 7.86 0.98 36.68
CA GLN A 625 7.67 0.56 35.28
C GLN A 625 8.86 0.94 34.39
N THR A 626 9.41 2.15 34.56
CA THR A 626 10.57 2.62 33.78
C THR A 626 11.81 1.78 34.08
N SER A 627 12.04 1.51 35.36
CA SER A 627 13.15 0.72 35.88
C SER A 627 13.15 -0.71 35.31
N ILE A 628 12.00 -1.41 35.37
CA ILE A 628 11.87 -2.75 34.81
C ILE A 628 11.94 -2.74 33.27
N ALA A 629 11.32 -1.78 32.59
CA ALA A 629 11.35 -1.69 31.13
C ALA A 629 12.78 -1.50 30.59
N ASN A 630 13.59 -0.67 31.26
CA ASN A 630 15.00 -0.50 30.91
C ASN A 630 15.81 -1.78 31.12
N ALA A 631 15.55 -2.54 32.20
CA ALA A 631 16.20 -3.83 32.41
C ALA A 631 15.79 -4.88 31.38
N ILE A 632 14.53 -4.87 30.93
CA ILE A 632 14.04 -5.76 29.86
C ILE A 632 14.72 -5.42 28.53
N GLU A 633 14.89 -4.14 28.19
CA GLU A 633 15.47 -3.69 26.90
C GLU A 633 16.88 -4.25 26.66
N VAL A 634 17.67 -4.40 27.72
CA VAL A 634 19.06 -4.90 27.65
C VAL A 634 19.18 -6.41 27.82
N LEU A 635 18.07 -7.15 27.91
CA LEU A 635 18.10 -8.61 27.91
C LEU A 635 18.56 -9.14 26.55
N PRO A 636 19.26 -10.29 26.50
CA PRO A 636 19.66 -10.88 25.23
C PRO A 636 18.45 -11.32 24.41
N SER A 637 18.55 -11.20 23.08
CA SER A 637 17.54 -11.77 22.17
C SER A 637 17.36 -13.27 22.42
N GLY A 638 16.11 -13.74 22.38
CA GLY A 638 15.74 -15.08 22.82
C GLY A 638 15.42 -15.21 24.32
N HIS A 639 15.65 -14.18 25.15
CA HIS A 639 15.16 -14.20 26.53
C HIS A 639 13.61 -14.14 26.53
N PRO A 640 12.89 -15.06 27.21
CA PRO A 640 11.42 -15.14 27.12
C PRO A 640 10.70 -13.85 27.50
N VAL A 641 11.17 -13.13 28.54
CA VAL A 641 10.61 -11.82 28.91
C VAL A 641 10.76 -10.80 27.77
N TYR A 642 11.94 -10.71 27.15
CA TYR A 642 12.17 -9.81 26.02
C TYR A 642 11.28 -10.17 24.83
N GLU A 643 11.26 -11.45 24.44
CA GLU A 643 10.50 -11.96 23.30
C GLU A 643 8.99 -11.78 23.46
N SER A 644 8.46 -11.86 24.69
CA SER A 644 7.06 -11.58 24.96
C SER A 644 6.74 -10.09 24.85
N ILE A 645 7.53 -9.21 25.47
CA ILE A 645 7.27 -7.76 25.46
C ILE A 645 7.41 -7.18 24.05
N VAL A 646 8.45 -7.56 23.29
CA VAL A 646 8.68 -7.03 21.94
C VAL A 646 7.53 -7.34 20.95
N ARG A 647 6.74 -8.40 21.23
CA ARG A 647 5.62 -8.82 20.38
C ARG A 647 4.27 -8.25 20.77
N MET A 648 4.19 -7.50 21.87
CA MET A 648 2.93 -6.87 22.31
C MET A 648 2.53 -5.70 21.39
N ASP A 649 1.23 -5.48 21.25
CA ASP A 649 0.62 -4.42 20.41
C ASP A 649 -0.28 -3.44 21.19
N ILE A 650 -0.61 -3.75 22.45
CA ILE A 650 -1.49 -2.92 23.25
C ILE A 650 -0.68 -2.26 24.37
N LYS A 651 -0.64 -0.91 24.36
CA LYS A 651 0.12 -0.10 25.35
C LYS A 651 -0.30 -0.38 26.79
N HIS A 652 -1.59 -0.66 27.00
CA HIS A 652 -2.12 -1.00 28.33
C HIS A 652 -1.51 -2.31 28.84
N ASP A 653 -1.55 -3.36 28.02
CA ASP A 653 -1.08 -4.69 28.40
C ASP A 653 0.42 -4.71 28.66
N VAL A 654 1.20 -3.90 27.93
CA VAL A 654 2.63 -3.70 28.20
C VAL A 654 2.86 -3.13 29.59
N ARG A 655 2.05 -2.15 30.03
CA ARG A 655 2.17 -1.57 31.38
C ARG A 655 1.77 -2.57 32.45
N SER A 656 0.69 -3.32 32.24
CA SER A 656 0.31 -4.41 33.13
C SER A 656 1.44 -5.44 33.25
N ALA A 657 2.10 -5.79 32.14
CA ALA A 657 3.25 -6.69 32.17
C ALA A 657 4.41 -6.11 33.01
N TYR A 658 4.68 -4.80 32.94
CA TYR A 658 5.68 -4.15 33.79
C TYR A 658 5.34 -4.26 35.28
N ASP A 659 4.08 -4.00 35.65
CA ASP A 659 3.60 -4.10 37.04
C ASP A 659 3.68 -5.54 37.58
N GLU A 660 3.38 -6.53 36.73
CA GLU A 660 3.54 -7.93 37.10
C GLU A 660 5.00 -8.39 37.16
N LEU A 661 5.89 -7.81 36.35
CA LEU A 661 7.30 -8.16 36.36
C LEU A 661 8.06 -7.48 37.50
N THR A 662 7.55 -6.37 38.04
CA THR A 662 8.15 -5.72 39.21
C THR A 662 8.14 -6.60 40.46
N GLY A 663 9.28 -6.72 41.15
CA GLY A 663 9.41 -7.48 42.39
C GLY A 663 9.06 -6.66 43.64
N GLN A 664 8.03 -5.81 43.57
CA GLN A 664 7.70 -4.84 44.63
C GLN A 664 7.51 -5.49 46.01
N ILE A 665 6.91 -6.69 46.07
CA ILE A 665 6.64 -7.42 47.32
C ILE A 665 7.86 -7.53 48.25
N HIS A 666 9.06 -7.60 47.69
CA HIS A 666 10.30 -7.71 48.46
C HIS A 666 10.71 -6.38 49.10
N ALA A 667 10.40 -5.25 48.45
CA ALA A 667 10.54 -3.92 49.07
C ALA A 667 9.48 -3.71 50.15
N ASP A 668 8.23 -4.12 49.90
CA ASP A 668 7.12 -3.99 50.84
C ASP A 668 7.42 -4.75 52.15
N VAL A 669 7.99 -5.96 52.07
CA VAL A 669 8.45 -6.73 53.24
C VAL A 669 9.51 -5.96 54.04
N LEU A 670 10.54 -5.45 53.38
CA LEU A 670 11.63 -4.73 54.06
C LEU A 670 11.14 -3.42 54.69
N SER A 671 10.21 -2.73 54.03
CA SER A 671 9.53 -1.55 54.55
C SER A 671 8.69 -1.90 55.80
N ASN A 672 7.87 -2.95 55.73
CA ASN A 672 7.03 -3.38 56.84
C ASN A 672 7.84 -3.87 58.06
N GLN A 673 8.96 -4.57 57.85
CA GLN A 673 9.86 -4.99 58.94
C GLN A 673 10.37 -3.79 59.75
N LEU A 674 10.69 -2.68 59.07
CA LEU A 674 11.11 -1.45 59.70
C LEU A 674 9.94 -0.74 60.40
N ASN A 675 8.77 -0.64 59.75
CA ASN A 675 7.57 -0.02 60.35
C ASN A 675 7.09 -0.78 61.60
N SER A 676 7.21 -2.10 61.59
CA SER A 676 6.78 -2.97 62.69
C SER A 676 7.68 -2.88 63.93
N SER A 677 8.91 -2.33 63.83
CA SER A 677 9.80 -2.13 64.98
C SER A 677 9.13 -1.27 66.06
N ARG A 678 8.28 -0.33 65.65
CA ARG A 678 7.54 0.60 66.51
C ARG A 678 6.71 -0.12 67.57
N GLN A 679 6.05 -1.23 67.23
CA GLN A 679 5.20 -1.98 68.17
C GLN A 679 6.00 -2.50 69.37
N ILE A 680 7.23 -2.93 69.12
CA ILE A 680 8.13 -3.41 70.17
C ILE A 680 8.59 -2.22 71.01
N LYS A 681 9.08 -1.13 70.40
CA LYS A 681 9.43 0.11 71.13
C LYS A 681 8.29 0.58 72.03
N GLU A 682 7.09 0.73 71.48
CA GLU A 682 5.92 1.21 72.21
C GLU A 682 5.57 0.29 73.38
N THR A 683 5.61 -1.03 73.16
CA THR A 683 5.38 -2.00 74.23
C THR A 683 6.37 -1.84 75.37
N LEU A 684 7.67 -1.69 75.07
CA LEU A 684 8.71 -1.52 76.08
C LEU A 684 8.60 -0.19 76.82
N LEU A 685 8.34 0.92 76.12
CA LEU A 685 8.12 2.24 76.74
C LEU A 685 6.89 2.25 77.65
N THR A 686 5.76 1.69 77.20
CA THR A 686 4.57 1.55 78.03
C THR A 686 4.83 0.64 79.24
N GLN A 687 5.68 -0.37 79.11
CA GLN A 687 6.03 -1.22 80.24
C GLN A 687 6.88 -0.49 81.29
N VAL A 688 7.91 0.25 80.87
CA VAL A 688 8.71 1.09 81.78
C VAL A 688 7.81 2.10 82.50
N LYS A 689 6.91 2.77 81.78
CA LYS A 689 5.93 3.70 82.35
C LYS A 689 5.00 3.02 83.37
N ASN A 690 4.40 1.89 83.02
CA ASN A 690 3.49 1.19 83.93
C ASN A 690 4.21 0.74 85.22
N ALA A 691 5.51 0.43 85.15
CA ALA A 691 6.32 0.10 86.31
C ALA A 691 6.70 1.33 87.15
N GLU A 692 6.81 2.51 86.54
CA GLU A 692 6.99 3.79 87.25
C GLU A 692 5.74 4.22 88.03
N ASP A 693 4.54 3.99 87.49
CA ASP A 693 3.27 4.24 88.17
C ASP A 693 3.11 3.39 89.47
N LEU A 694 3.93 2.36 89.66
CA LEU A 694 4.01 1.56 90.89
C LEU A 694 4.82 2.23 92.01
N LYS A 695 5.48 3.37 91.76
CA LYS A 695 6.27 4.09 92.77
C LYS A 695 5.34 4.77 93.78
N GLY A 696 5.50 4.45 95.06
CA GLY A 696 4.79 5.13 96.16
C GLY A 696 3.45 4.52 96.58
N GLU A 697 3.00 3.40 96.01
CA GLU A 697 1.93 2.59 96.63
C GLU A 697 2.47 2.01 97.96
N LYS A 698 1.84 2.31 99.11
CA LYS A 698 2.32 2.00 100.48
C LYS A 698 2.64 0.51 100.75
N GLU A 699 2.10 -0.39 99.94
CA GLU A 699 2.28 -1.85 100.04
C GLU A 699 3.35 -2.39 99.05
N SER A 700 3.99 -1.50 98.26
CA SER A 700 5.01 -1.83 97.25
C SER A 700 6.44 -1.95 97.81
N THR A 701 6.66 -1.83 99.12
CA THR A 701 8.03 -1.81 99.68
C THR A 701 8.75 -3.16 99.60
N ASP A 702 8.00 -4.28 99.50
CA ASP A 702 8.57 -5.64 99.36
C ASP A 702 8.61 -6.17 97.90
N ASN A 703 7.65 -5.78 97.04
CA ASN A 703 7.53 -6.35 95.69
C ASN A 703 8.27 -5.51 94.64
N LYS A 704 9.50 -5.92 94.29
CA LYS A 704 10.37 -5.20 93.34
C LYS A 704 10.41 -5.84 91.94
N GLY A 705 9.91 -7.05 91.77
CA GLY A 705 9.84 -7.76 90.49
C GLY A 705 8.47 -7.64 89.82
N ASN A 706 8.44 -7.74 88.50
CA ASN A 706 7.21 -7.80 87.73
C ASN A 706 7.40 -8.67 86.48
N VAL A 707 6.42 -9.53 86.20
CA VAL A 707 6.32 -10.30 84.96
C VAL A 707 5.07 -9.88 84.19
N TRP A 708 5.15 -9.90 82.87
CA TRP A 708 4.02 -9.51 82.04
C TRP A 708 3.93 -10.33 80.74
N ALA A 709 2.70 -10.47 80.25
CA ALA A 709 2.38 -11.07 78.97
C ALA A 709 1.45 -10.14 78.21
N LYS A 710 1.75 -9.89 76.92
CA LYS A 710 0.99 -9.02 76.03
C LYS A 710 0.62 -9.77 74.77
N VAL A 711 -0.67 -9.82 74.44
CA VAL A 711 -1.15 -10.23 73.12
C VAL A 711 -1.49 -9.00 72.30
N LEU A 712 -1.12 -9.00 71.02
CA LEU A 712 -1.34 -7.87 70.13
C LEU A 712 -1.87 -8.30 68.78
N TYR A 713 -2.68 -7.43 68.18
CA TYR A 713 -3.12 -7.50 66.80
C TYR A 713 -2.95 -6.12 66.16
N ASN A 714 -2.19 -6.07 65.07
CA ASN A 714 -1.91 -4.87 64.31
C ASN A 714 -2.33 -5.05 62.86
N TRP A 715 -2.93 -4.03 62.27
CA TRP A 715 -3.20 -3.95 60.85
C TRP A 715 -2.70 -2.63 60.29
N GLU A 716 -2.12 -2.68 59.09
CA GLU A 716 -1.57 -1.53 58.40
C GLU A 716 -2.00 -1.53 56.94
N ASP A 717 -2.51 -0.39 56.48
CA ASP A 717 -2.78 -0.07 55.07
C ASP A 717 -1.70 0.89 54.59
N SER A 718 -1.04 0.55 53.48
CA SER A 718 -0.17 1.44 52.72
C SER A 718 -0.80 1.70 51.36
N SER A 719 -1.34 2.89 51.18
CA SER A 719 -2.04 3.31 49.96
C SER A 719 -1.05 3.63 48.83
N SER A 720 -1.41 3.35 47.58
CA SER A 720 -0.54 3.62 46.42
C SER A 720 -0.14 5.11 46.34
N ASP A 721 1.15 5.36 46.06
CA ASP A 721 1.71 6.70 45.88
C ASP A 721 1.77 7.14 44.40
N GLY A 722 1.18 6.35 43.50
CA GLY A 722 1.25 6.54 42.05
C GLY A 722 2.45 5.89 41.38
N ASN A 723 3.46 5.44 42.14
CA ASN A 723 4.59 4.66 41.64
C ASN A 723 4.54 3.19 42.08
N ALA A 724 4.35 2.96 43.37
CA ALA A 724 4.21 1.65 43.99
C ALA A 724 2.73 1.31 44.22
N ASN A 725 2.39 0.02 44.09
CA ASN A 725 1.05 -0.49 44.39
C ASN A 725 0.79 -0.48 45.90
N SER A 726 -0.48 -0.43 46.29
CA SER A 726 -0.87 -0.54 47.69
C SER A 726 -0.60 -1.94 48.25
N TYR A 727 -0.36 -2.03 49.56
CA TYR A 727 -0.29 -3.29 50.28
C TYR A 727 -0.91 -3.17 51.67
N ASP A 728 -1.42 -4.29 52.15
CA ASP A 728 -2.01 -4.47 53.47
C ASP A 728 -1.17 -5.43 54.30
N THR A 729 -1.06 -5.17 55.60
CA THR A 729 -0.39 -6.08 56.53
C THR A 729 -1.24 -6.36 57.75
N SER A 730 -1.17 -7.59 58.25
CA SER A 730 -1.73 -7.98 59.53
C SER A 730 -0.66 -8.72 60.34
N THR A 731 -0.44 -8.26 61.57
CA THR A 731 0.54 -8.84 62.49
C THR A 731 -0.16 -9.21 63.78
N TYR A 732 0.04 -10.44 64.25
CA TYR A 732 -0.47 -10.89 65.54
C TYR A 732 0.59 -11.67 66.29
N GLY A 733 0.52 -11.66 67.61
CA GLY A 733 1.47 -12.42 68.41
C GLY A 733 1.39 -12.18 69.90
N ILE A 734 2.39 -12.73 70.58
CA ILE A 734 2.53 -12.67 72.02
C ILE A 734 3.94 -12.21 72.39
N LEU A 735 4.02 -11.28 73.34
CA LEU A 735 5.25 -10.80 73.96
C LEU A 735 5.20 -11.13 75.44
N LEU A 736 6.35 -11.51 75.99
CA LEU A 736 6.55 -11.85 77.39
C LEU A 736 7.73 -11.04 77.91
N GLY A 737 7.67 -10.57 79.15
CA GLY A 737 8.80 -9.88 79.75
C GLY A 737 8.81 -9.93 81.26
N ALA A 738 9.97 -9.56 81.81
CA ALA A 738 10.20 -9.45 83.22
C ALA A 738 11.08 -8.23 83.50
N ASP A 739 10.74 -7.46 84.52
CA ASP A 739 11.51 -6.31 84.97
C ASP A 739 11.60 -6.24 86.50
N GLN A 740 12.64 -5.56 86.97
CA GLN A 740 12.91 -5.38 88.38
C GLN A 740 13.40 -3.96 88.68
N ARG A 741 12.96 -3.44 89.82
CA ARG A 741 13.37 -2.13 90.35
C ARG A 741 14.59 -2.24 91.26
N PHE A 742 15.52 -1.32 91.08
CA PHE A 742 16.81 -1.20 91.78
C PHE A 742 17.05 0.25 92.26
N ASN A 743 18.10 0.44 93.07
CA ASN A 743 18.56 1.77 93.51
C ASN A 743 17.45 2.63 94.14
N ASN A 744 16.82 2.13 95.20
CA ASN A 744 15.67 2.77 95.87
C ASN A 744 14.56 3.17 94.88
N ASP A 745 14.20 2.23 94.01
CA ASP A 745 13.19 2.36 92.96
C ASP A 745 13.47 3.42 91.89
N LYS A 746 14.67 4.01 91.87
CA LYS A 746 15.06 4.98 90.83
C LYS A 746 15.44 4.34 89.51
N MET A 747 15.82 3.06 89.49
CA MET A 747 16.24 2.36 88.28
C MET A 747 15.35 1.14 88.02
N LEU A 748 14.91 0.95 86.77
CA LEU A 748 14.21 -0.23 86.29
C LEU A 748 15.06 -0.90 85.21
N LEU A 749 15.23 -2.22 85.27
CA LEU A 749 15.83 -3.01 84.20
C LEU A 749 14.93 -4.19 83.87
N GLY A 750 14.78 -4.50 82.59
CA GLY A 750 13.94 -5.60 82.13
C GLY A 750 14.40 -6.23 80.83
N ILE A 751 13.93 -7.46 80.64
CA ILE A 751 14.11 -8.24 79.42
C ILE A 751 12.74 -8.62 78.85
N ALA A 752 12.64 -8.69 77.52
CA ALA A 752 11.44 -9.15 76.85
C ALA A 752 11.77 -10.03 75.65
N THR A 753 10.91 -11.00 75.39
CA THR A 753 10.97 -11.89 74.22
C THR A 753 9.57 -12.11 73.66
N GLY A 754 9.46 -12.64 72.46
CA GLY A 754 8.16 -13.04 71.94
C GLY A 754 8.18 -13.48 70.50
N PHE A 755 7.01 -13.82 70.02
CA PHE A 755 6.77 -14.30 68.67
C PHE A 755 5.62 -13.52 68.05
N THR A 756 5.83 -13.01 66.84
CA THR A 756 4.77 -12.45 66.01
C THR A 756 4.78 -13.09 64.64
N LYS A 757 3.60 -13.19 64.03
CA LYS A 757 3.43 -13.59 62.64
C LYS A 757 2.82 -12.44 61.87
N THR A 758 3.41 -12.14 60.73
CA THR A 758 2.95 -11.08 59.82
C THR A 758 2.53 -11.70 58.50
N SER A 759 1.33 -11.35 58.02
CA SER A 759 0.87 -11.63 56.66
C SER A 759 0.78 -10.30 55.92
N LEU A 760 1.33 -10.24 54.72
CA LEU A 760 1.33 -9.08 53.84
C LEU A 760 0.79 -9.48 52.47
N SER A 761 -0.12 -8.68 51.93
CA SER A 761 -0.70 -8.87 50.60
C SER A 761 -0.69 -7.55 49.84
N GLY A 762 -0.18 -7.57 48.61
CA GLY A 762 -0.12 -6.40 47.74
C GLY A 762 -0.19 -6.84 46.29
N TYR A 763 -1.06 -6.19 45.51
CA TYR A 763 -1.29 -6.52 44.10
C TYR A 763 -1.53 -8.04 43.89
N ASN A 764 -0.74 -8.70 43.04
CA ASN A 764 -0.80 -10.14 42.76
C ASN A 764 0.21 -10.98 43.58
N SER A 765 0.67 -10.45 44.72
CA SER A 765 1.75 -10.99 45.53
C SER A 765 1.38 -11.10 47.01
N HIS A 766 1.96 -12.09 47.68
CA HIS A 766 1.72 -12.39 49.09
C HIS A 766 3.04 -12.72 49.78
N ALA A 767 3.19 -12.28 51.03
CA ALA A 767 4.32 -12.58 51.88
C ALA A 767 3.86 -12.95 53.30
N ASN A 768 4.56 -13.91 53.90
CA ASN A 768 4.40 -14.27 55.31
C ASN A 768 5.75 -14.17 56.01
N SER A 769 5.77 -13.62 57.23
CA SER A 769 6.96 -13.51 58.06
C SER A 769 6.70 -14.08 59.45
N GLU A 770 7.59 -14.95 59.91
CA GLU A 770 7.67 -15.41 61.29
C GLU A 770 8.77 -14.63 62.01
N ASN A 771 8.41 -13.92 63.08
CA ASN A 771 9.29 -12.95 63.73
C ASN A 771 9.55 -13.36 65.18
N TYR A 772 10.82 -13.43 65.57
CA TYR A 772 11.27 -13.75 66.93
C TYR A 772 11.97 -12.55 67.54
N HIS A 773 11.49 -12.07 68.68
CA HIS A 773 11.95 -10.83 69.29
C HIS A 773 12.82 -11.10 70.53
N LEU A 774 13.89 -10.32 70.70
CA LEU A 774 14.71 -10.28 71.91
C LEU A 774 15.01 -8.83 72.26
N SER A 775 14.66 -8.40 73.48
CA SER A 775 14.75 -7.00 73.87
C SER A 775 15.26 -6.81 75.29
N LEU A 776 15.95 -5.70 75.50
CA LEU A 776 16.37 -5.15 76.79
C LEU A 776 15.78 -3.76 76.94
N TYR A 777 15.32 -3.41 78.13
CA TYR A 777 14.74 -2.10 78.41
C TYR A 777 15.02 -1.64 79.83
N GLY A 778 14.91 -0.34 80.05
CA GLY A 778 15.08 0.23 81.37
C GLY A 778 14.61 1.66 81.49
N GLY A 779 14.51 2.12 82.73
CA GLY A 779 14.14 3.48 83.08
C GLY A 779 14.99 3.99 84.25
N TYR A 780 15.26 5.29 84.27
CA TYR A 780 15.96 5.95 85.36
C TYR A 780 15.28 7.27 85.74
N ASP A 781 14.99 7.43 87.02
CA ASP A 781 14.38 8.62 87.60
C ASP A 781 15.45 9.65 87.97
N LEU A 782 15.50 10.74 87.21
CA LEU A 782 16.43 11.85 87.36
C LEU A 782 15.79 13.10 87.98
N THR A 783 14.57 13.00 88.54
CA THR A 783 13.73 14.09 89.09
C THR A 783 14.31 15.51 88.91
N PRO A 784 13.73 16.37 88.05
CA PRO A 784 12.34 16.32 87.60
C PRO A 784 12.10 15.56 86.27
N PHE A 785 13.12 14.91 85.71
CA PHE A 785 12.99 14.16 84.45
C PHE A 785 13.01 12.65 84.68
N THR A 786 12.39 11.90 83.77
CA THR A 786 12.53 10.45 83.67
C THR A 786 13.14 10.10 82.33
N LEU A 787 14.17 9.24 82.36
CA LEU A 787 14.81 8.70 81.16
C LEU A 787 14.36 7.26 80.95
N ARG A 788 13.90 6.91 79.75
CA ARG A 788 13.51 5.55 79.36
C ARG A 788 14.33 5.13 78.14
N THR A 789 14.77 3.87 78.09
CA THR A 789 15.56 3.38 76.96
C THR A 789 15.33 1.90 76.72
N GLY A 790 15.61 1.46 75.51
CA GLY A 790 15.64 0.05 75.18
C GLY A 790 16.37 -0.24 73.88
N ALA A 791 16.74 -1.50 73.74
CA ALA A 791 17.31 -2.08 72.54
C ALA A 791 16.61 -3.39 72.23
N SER A 792 16.34 -3.65 70.96
CA SER A 792 15.66 -4.86 70.52
C SER A 792 16.25 -5.37 69.22
N ASN A 793 16.29 -6.70 69.09
CA ASN A 793 16.59 -7.37 67.85
C ASN A 793 15.47 -8.36 67.50
N THR A 794 15.06 -8.37 66.24
CA THR A 794 14.02 -9.24 65.70
C THR A 794 14.58 -10.04 64.55
N PHE A 795 14.51 -11.38 64.65
CA PHE A 795 14.86 -12.29 63.57
C PHE A 795 13.61 -12.61 62.76
N HIS A 796 13.70 -12.50 61.43
CA HIS A 796 12.60 -12.71 60.50
C HIS A 796 12.87 -13.94 59.63
N ARG A 797 11.88 -14.81 59.47
CA ARG A 797 11.85 -15.83 58.42
C ARG A 797 10.76 -15.48 57.42
N VAL A 798 11.13 -15.13 56.20
CA VAL A 798 10.22 -14.63 55.19
C VAL A 798 9.96 -15.69 54.13
N HIS A 799 8.70 -15.84 53.76
CA HIS A 799 8.27 -16.56 52.56
C HIS A 799 7.45 -15.63 51.68
N THR A 800 7.81 -15.51 50.40
CA THR A 800 7.06 -14.74 49.42
C THR A 800 6.56 -15.64 48.30
N SER A 801 5.38 -15.30 47.77
CA SER A 801 4.81 -15.91 46.57
C SER A 801 4.21 -14.83 45.68
N LYS A 802 4.54 -14.87 44.41
CA LYS A 802 4.13 -13.90 43.40
C LYS A 802 3.67 -14.63 42.15
N THR A 803 2.57 -14.20 41.56
CA THR A 803 2.09 -14.73 40.27
C THR A 803 2.43 -13.74 39.16
N VAL A 804 2.88 -14.23 38.01
CA VAL A 804 3.22 -13.42 36.84
C VAL A 804 2.46 -13.96 35.64
N ASN A 805 1.58 -13.18 35.01
CA ASN A 805 0.66 -13.59 33.95
C ASN A 805 0.50 -12.51 32.88
N TYR A 806 1.42 -12.44 31.93
CA TYR A 806 1.39 -11.45 30.85
C TYR A 806 1.65 -12.09 29.49
N ALA A 807 0.99 -11.60 28.45
CA ALA A 807 1.04 -12.15 27.10
C ALA A 807 0.82 -13.68 27.11
N SER A 808 1.82 -14.47 26.71
CA SER A 808 1.80 -15.94 26.72
C SER A 808 2.56 -16.56 27.89
N GLN A 809 3.07 -15.76 28.81
CA GLN A 809 3.83 -16.21 29.98
C GLN A 809 2.90 -16.33 31.19
N SER A 810 3.03 -17.44 31.92
CA SER A 810 2.39 -17.67 33.21
C SER A 810 3.40 -18.34 34.13
N ASP A 811 3.60 -17.77 35.31
CA ASP A 811 4.62 -18.19 36.26
C ASP A 811 4.17 -17.97 37.71
N LYS A 812 4.75 -18.75 38.62
CA LYS A 812 4.56 -18.59 40.06
C LYS A 812 5.92 -18.62 40.75
N ASN A 813 6.38 -17.43 41.11
CA ASN A 813 7.68 -17.21 41.73
C ASN A 813 7.54 -17.28 43.25
N ASN A 814 8.37 -18.09 43.92
CA ASN A 814 8.38 -18.19 45.37
C ASN A 814 9.79 -17.97 45.90
N ALA A 815 9.96 -17.23 46.99
CA ALA A 815 11.27 -17.10 47.65
C ALA A 815 11.17 -17.41 49.14
N HIS A 816 12.28 -17.87 49.70
CA HIS A 816 12.48 -18.01 51.13
C HIS A 816 13.81 -17.38 51.50
N TYR A 817 13.80 -16.51 52.50
CA TYR A 817 14.99 -15.80 52.97
C TYR A 817 14.84 -15.35 54.42
N ASP A 818 15.97 -15.23 55.12
CA ASP A 818 16.04 -14.71 56.48
C ASP A 818 16.26 -13.19 56.49
N GLY A 819 15.86 -12.55 57.59
CA GLY A 819 16.07 -11.12 57.83
C GLY A 819 16.30 -10.80 59.31
N ASN A 820 16.77 -9.59 59.58
CA ASN A 820 17.05 -9.12 60.94
C ASN A 820 16.76 -7.63 61.09
N THR A 821 15.98 -7.24 62.11
CA THR A 821 15.68 -5.85 62.46
C THR A 821 16.19 -5.52 63.84
N SER A 822 17.12 -4.59 63.94
CA SER A 822 17.69 -4.10 65.20
C SER A 822 17.30 -2.65 65.45
N GLN A 823 16.91 -2.33 66.68
CA GLN A 823 16.51 -0.98 67.07
C GLN A 823 17.07 -0.59 68.44
N ILE A 824 17.30 0.70 68.61
CA ILE A 824 17.64 1.33 69.88
C ILE A 824 16.84 2.63 70.01
N PHE A 825 16.33 2.90 71.21
CA PHE A 825 15.57 4.12 71.47
C PHE A 825 15.84 4.68 72.86
N ILE A 826 15.61 5.98 72.99
CA ILE A 826 15.72 6.72 74.23
C ILE A 826 14.59 7.75 74.31
N GLU A 827 14.01 7.95 75.48
CA GLU A 827 12.95 8.91 75.73
C GLU A 827 13.26 9.70 77.00
N ALA A 828 13.16 11.02 76.92
CA ALA A 828 13.16 11.90 78.08
C ALA A 828 11.76 12.47 78.28
N ALA A 829 11.25 12.37 79.49
CA ALA A 829 9.90 12.79 79.87
C ALA A 829 9.91 13.69 81.11
N TYR A 830 8.98 14.65 81.18
CA TYR A 830 8.87 15.60 82.28
C TYR A 830 7.48 15.49 82.95
N PRO A 831 7.30 14.63 83.97
CA PRO A 831 6.01 14.44 84.61
C PRO A 831 5.57 15.67 85.42
N ILE A 832 4.37 16.18 85.14
CA ILE A 832 3.72 17.30 85.84
C ILE A 832 2.47 16.77 86.55
N THR A 833 2.51 16.76 87.88
CA THR A 833 1.37 16.34 88.71
C THR A 833 0.33 17.47 88.83
N LEU A 834 -0.88 17.22 88.36
CA LEU A 834 -2.09 18.02 88.60
C LEU A 834 -2.90 17.37 89.74
N SER A 835 -4.05 17.92 90.13
CA SER A 835 -4.83 17.41 91.28
C SER A 835 -5.21 15.93 91.15
N ASP A 836 -5.82 15.54 90.04
CA ASP A 836 -6.30 14.18 89.77
C ASP A 836 -5.75 13.59 88.46
N ALA A 837 -4.79 14.28 87.84
CA ALA A 837 -4.20 13.88 86.57
C ALA A 837 -2.70 14.15 86.54
N GLN A 838 -1.98 13.44 85.69
CA GLN A 838 -0.57 13.67 85.41
C GLN A 838 -0.42 14.00 83.92
N LEU A 839 0.22 15.12 83.63
CA LEU A 839 0.57 15.54 82.29
C LEU A 839 2.06 15.30 82.06
N GLU A 840 2.45 14.61 81.00
CA GLU A 840 3.84 14.25 80.72
C GLU A 840 4.20 14.61 79.27
N PRO A 841 4.82 15.79 79.03
CA PRO A 841 5.53 16.06 77.79
C PRO A 841 6.74 15.14 77.65
N PHE A 842 6.98 14.62 76.45
CA PHE A 842 8.11 13.74 76.18
C PHE A 842 8.74 14.00 74.80
N VAL A 843 10.02 13.63 74.69
CA VAL A 843 10.76 13.54 73.43
C VAL A 843 11.44 12.17 73.39
N ASN A 844 11.16 11.41 72.32
CA ASN A 844 11.75 10.12 72.02
C ASN A 844 12.62 10.23 70.76
N LEU A 845 13.75 9.53 70.74
CA LEU A 845 14.60 9.32 69.58
C LEU A 845 14.79 7.80 69.38
N GLU A 846 14.64 7.33 68.16
CA GLU A 846 14.80 5.93 67.75
C GLU A 846 15.70 5.84 66.53
N TYR A 847 16.59 4.84 66.53
CA TYR A 847 17.28 4.37 65.34
C TYR A 847 16.96 2.89 65.14
N ALA A 848 16.44 2.55 63.97
CA ALA A 848 16.11 1.18 63.58
C ALA A 848 16.77 0.84 62.24
N LYS A 849 17.28 -0.38 62.11
CA LYS A 849 17.87 -0.91 60.88
C LYS A 849 17.38 -2.32 60.64
N THR A 850 16.89 -2.56 59.44
CA THR A 850 16.47 -3.87 58.96
C THR A 850 17.34 -4.33 57.80
N LYS A 851 17.57 -5.63 57.69
CA LYS A 851 18.38 -6.24 56.63
C LYS A 851 17.80 -7.61 56.26
N ASN A 852 17.59 -7.84 54.97
CA ASN A 852 17.26 -9.16 54.43
C ASN A 852 18.50 -9.80 53.78
N ALA A 853 18.57 -11.13 53.86
CA ALA A 853 19.56 -11.95 53.16
C ALA A 853 19.32 -11.91 51.64
N THR A 854 20.14 -12.64 50.89
CA THR A 854 19.99 -12.78 49.43
C THR A 854 18.63 -13.39 49.09
N ILE A 855 17.93 -12.81 48.14
CA ILE A 855 16.63 -13.26 47.64
C ILE A 855 16.89 -14.04 46.34
N ASN A 856 16.37 -15.25 46.26
CA ASN A 856 16.37 -16.06 45.04
C ASN A 856 14.96 -16.61 44.84
N GLU A 857 14.20 -16.05 43.90
CA GLU A 857 12.92 -16.60 43.52
C GLU A 857 13.11 -17.93 42.77
N GLN A 858 12.32 -18.93 43.16
CA GLN A 858 12.14 -20.20 42.48
C GLN A 858 10.88 -20.08 41.61
N GLY A 859 11.05 -20.18 40.30
CA GLY A 859 10.02 -20.01 39.30
C GLY A 859 10.58 -20.25 37.91
N GLY A 860 9.86 -19.81 36.89
CA GLY A 860 10.29 -19.82 35.50
C GLY A 860 11.14 -18.60 35.14
N ARG A 861 10.90 -18.05 33.94
CA ARG A 861 11.82 -17.12 33.27
C ARG A 861 11.66 -15.66 33.73
N ALA A 862 10.65 -15.38 34.54
CA ALA A 862 10.44 -14.10 35.19
C ALA A 862 11.00 -14.06 36.63
N ALA A 863 11.61 -15.15 37.12
CA ALA A 863 12.17 -15.25 38.47
C ALA A 863 13.27 -14.21 38.72
N LEU A 864 13.22 -13.57 39.88
CA LEU A 864 14.11 -12.50 40.29
C LEU A 864 15.14 -12.94 41.34
N GLN A 865 16.26 -12.23 41.37
CA GLN A 865 17.30 -12.33 42.39
C GLN A 865 17.63 -10.95 42.96
N ALA A 866 17.98 -10.90 44.24
CA ALA A 866 18.59 -9.74 44.87
C ALA A 866 19.72 -10.16 45.81
N HIS A 867 20.81 -9.41 45.83
CA HIS A 867 21.80 -9.51 46.91
C HIS A 867 21.20 -8.99 48.22
N SER A 868 21.86 -9.27 49.35
CA SER A 868 21.43 -8.76 50.66
C SER A 868 21.31 -7.23 50.68
N GLN A 869 20.20 -6.72 51.23
CA GLN A 869 19.89 -5.29 51.29
C GLN A 869 19.42 -4.87 52.67
N SER A 870 19.57 -3.59 52.99
CA SER A 870 19.18 -3.02 54.27
C SER A 870 18.50 -1.68 54.11
N LEU A 871 17.56 -1.40 55.01
CA LEU A 871 16.95 -0.08 55.21
C LEU A 871 17.17 0.34 56.65
N ASP A 872 17.32 1.63 56.88
CA ASP A 872 17.36 2.21 58.21
C ASP A 872 16.41 3.40 58.33
N SER A 873 16.06 3.74 59.56
CA SER A 873 15.23 4.88 59.89
C SER A 873 15.69 5.48 61.21
N THR A 874 15.86 6.81 61.19
CA THR A 874 16.03 7.62 62.40
C THR A 874 14.77 8.44 62.59
N THR A 875 14.09 8.25 63.71
CA THR A 875 12.84 8.97 64.00
C THR A 875 12.89 9.66 65.36
N SER A 876 12.25 10.82 65.46
CA SER A 876 11.93 11.45 66.73
C SER A 876 10.42 11.50 66.93
N THR A 877 9.96 11.22 68.14
CA THR A 877 8.55 11.46 68.52
C THR A 877 8.50 12.47 69.63
N THR A 878 7.83 13.60 69.40
CA THR A 878 7.55 14.60 70.43
C THR A 878 6.06 14.59 70.73
N GLY A 879 5.70 14.53 72.00
CA GLY A 879 4.29 14.38 72.34
C GLY A 879 3.94 14.78 73.76
N LEU A 880 2.66 14.61 74.04
CA LEU A 880 2.04 14.90 75.32
C LEU A 880 1.22 13.68 75.76
N ARG A 881 1.42 13.25 76.99
CA ARG A 881 0.64 12.19 77.62
C ARG A 881 -0.20 12.72 78.76
N LEU A 882 -1.41 12.21 78.87
CA LEU A 882 -2.30 12.43 79.98
C LEU A 882 -2.56 11.09 80.67
N ASN A 883 -2.38 11.04 81.98
CA ASN A 883 -2.75 9.90 82.83
C ASN A 883 -3.76 10.38 83.88
N ASN A 884 -4.86 9.66 84.07
CA ASN A 884 -5.88 9.98 85.07
C ASN A 884 -6.26 8.71 85.83
N GLN A 885 -6.27 8.78 87.16
CA GLN A 885 -6.60 7.66 88.03
C GLN A 885 -7.97 7.87 88.68
N TRP A 886 -8.95 7.05 88.30
CA TRP A 886 -10.28 7.03 88.90
C TRP A 886 -10.38 5.93 89.96
N LYS A 887 -10.74 6.31 91.18
CA LYS A 887 -10.99 5.36 92.28
C LYS A 887 -12.38 4.75 92.11
N LEU A 888 -12.49 3.43 91.91
CA LEU A 888 -13.79 2.74 91.86
C LEU A 888 -14.31 2.39 93.25
N ASN A 889 -13.40 2.00 94.16
CA ASN A 889 -13.68 1.68 95.56
C ASN A 889 -12.36 1.76 96.36
N SER A 890 -12.37 1.32 97.62
CA SER A 890 -11.18 1.34 98.49
C SER A 890 -10.04 0.40 98.07
N LYS A 891 -10.24 -0.50 97.10
CA LYS A 891 -9.27 -1.53 96.68
C LYS A 891 -8.99 -1.58 95.17
N SER A 892 -9.73 -0.85 94.33
CA SER A 892 -9.63 -0.89 92.87
C SER A 892 -9.62 0.51 92.26
N ASN A 893 -8.66 0.76 91.36
CA ASN A 893 -8.55 1.95 90.53
C ASN A 893 -8.57 1.58 89.04
N ILE A 894 -9.15 2.47 88.22
CA ILE A 894 -9.00 2.47 86.76
C ILE A 894 -8.05 3.61 86.43
N SER A 895 -6.98 3.30 85.72
CA SER A 895 -6.06 4.30 85.16
C SER A 895 -6.34 4.45 83.68
N LEU A 896 -6.83 5.61 83.26
CA LEU A 896 -7.03 5.96 81.85
C LEU A 896 -5.82 6.77 81.38
N TYR A 897 -5.22 6.37 80.26
CA TYR A 897 -4.16 7.16 79.64
C TYR A 897 -4.47 7.50 78.18
N GLY A 898 -3.99 8.67 77.76
CA GLY A 898 -3.98 9.11 76.37
C GLY A 898 -2.61 9.68 75.99
N GLU A 899 -2.24 9.53 74.72
CA GLU A 899 -1.02 10.07 74.12
C GLU A 899 -1.35 10.70 72.77
N LEU A 900 -0.84 11.92 72.55
CA LEU A 900 -0.76 12.53 71.24
C LEU A 900 0.71 12.81 70.95
N GLY A 901 1.21 12.31 69.82
CA GLY A 901 2.60 12.47 69.40
C GLY A 901 2.70 12.90 67.95
N TRP A 902 3.69 13.71 67.66
CA TRP A 902 4.17 13.98 66.30
C TRP A 902 5.47 13.20 66.09
N LEU A 903 5.44 12.27 65.15
CA LEU A 903 6.61 11.50 64.72
C LEU A 903 7.20 12.16 63.48
N HIS A 904 8.51 12.37 63.50
CA HIS A 904 9.30 12.89 62.39
C HIS A 904 10.42 11.90 62.02
N GLN A 905 10.58 11.61 60.73
CA GLN A 905 11.64 10.76 60.19
C GLN A 905 12.70 11.61 59.46
N TYR A 906 13.98 11.38 59.76
CA TYR A 906 15.11 12.18 59.25
C TYR A 906 15.82 11.59 58.03
N ASN A 907 15.80 10.26 57.88
CA ASN A 907 16.48 9.55 56.79
C ASN A 907 15.54 9.45 55.57
N ASP A 908 16.09 8.99 54.43
CA ASP A 908 15.35 8.87 53.17
C ASP A 908 14.03 8.12 53.36
N VAL A 909 12.98 8.68 52.78
CA VAL A 909 11.63 8.13 52.80
C VAL A 909 11.40 7.10 51.71
N GLU A 910 12.26 7.09 50.68
CA GLU A 910 12.24 6.13 49.60
C GLU A 910 12.66 4.73 50.09
N ARG A 911 11.84 3.73 49.78
CA ARG A 911 12.02 2.34 50.24
C ARG A 911 12.23 1.40 49.06
N GLY A 912 13.37 1.55 48.38
CA GLY A 912 13.74 0.78 47.18
C GLY A 912 14.62 -0.44 47.45
N ILE A 913 14.47 -1.47 46.61
CA ILE A 913 15.42 -2.59 46.53
C ILE A 913 15.92 -2.83 45.11
N ASN A 914 17.16 -3.28 44.97
CA ASN A 914 17.73 -3.67 43.68
C ASN A 914 17.51 -5.16 43.38
N LEU A 915 16.86 -5.45 42.26
CA LEU A 915 16.54 -6.78 41.75
C LEU A 915 17.20 -7.00 40.38
N ARG A 916 17.24 -8.24 39.93
CA ARG A 916 17.59 -8.61 38.55
C ARG A 916 16.86 -9.89 38.15
N PHE A 917 16.68 -10.12 36.86
CA PHE A 917 16.21 -11.41 36.36
C PHE A 917 17.28 -12.50 36.62
N THR A 918 16.83 -13.71 36.93
CA THR A 918 17.71 -14.86 37.20
C THR A 918 18.67 -15.11 36.02
N ASN A 919 19.96 -15.32 36.33
CA ASN A 919 21.04 -15.52 35.35
C ASN A 919 21.29 -14.34 34.39
N THR A 920 20.90 -13.13 34.78
CA THR A 920 21.18 -11.90 34.02
C THR A 920 22.06 -10.94 34.83
N GLN A 921 22.67 -9.97 34.15
CA GLN A 921 23.48 -8.91 34.78
C GLN A 921 22.70 -7.61 35.06
N PRO A 922 21.78 -7.15 34.19
CA PRO A 922 21.07 -5.89 34.40
C PRO A 922 20.27 -5.88 35.71
N THR A 923 20.55 -4.91 36.57
CA THR A 923 19.79 -4.66 37.79
C THR A 923 18.75 -3.56 37.56
N PHE A 924 17.63 -3.64 38.25
CA PHE A 924 16.61 -2.61 38.32
C PHE A 924 16.15 -2.40 39.76
N THR A 925 15.69 -1.20 40.08
CA THR A 925 15.13 -0.89 41.40
C THR A 925 13.62 -1.09 41.39
N ALA A 926 13.09 -1.76 42.42
CA ALA A 926 11.67 -1.80 42.74
C ALA A 926 11.43 -1.10 44.07
N ASN A 927 10.53 -0.12 44.08
CA ASN A 927 10.20 0.67 45.25
C ASN A 927 8.88 0.22 45.86
N SER A 928 8.86 0.13 47.20
CA SER A 928 7.64 0.10 48.02
C SER A 928 6.99 1.49 48.04
N VAL A 929 5.79 1.58 48.60
CA VAL A 929 5.16 2.87 48.95
C VAL A 929 6.08 3.66 49.87
N ASP A 930 6.35 4.92 49.51
CA ASP A 930 7.21 5.80 50.31
C ASP A 930 6.60 6.09 51.69
N THR A 931 7.46 6.15 52.70
CA THR A 931 7.05 6.54 54.06
C THR A 931 6.84 8.06 54.17
N ALA A 932 5.95 8.54 55.01
CA ALA A 932 5.83 9.99 55.23
C ALA A 932 6.93 10.49 56.18
N GLN A 933 7.50 11.67 55.91
CA GLN A 933 8.42 12.33 56.86
C GLN A 933 7.75 12.65 58.20
N ASN A 934 6.43 12.81 58.21
CA ASN A 934 5.66 13.24 59.38
C ASN A 934 4.43 12.34 59.57
N ALA A 935 4.19 11.92 60.81
CA ALA A 935 3.03 11.15 61.19
C ALA A 935 2.41 11.65 62.51
N LEU A 936 1.09 11.53 62.62
CA LEU A 936 0.36 11.68 63.87
C LEU A 936 0.31 10.32 64.58
N VAL A 937 0.68 10.30 65.86
CA VAL A 937 0.56 9.14 66.75
C VAL A 937 -0.52 9.42 67.78
N VAL A 938 -1.46 8.50 67.91
CA VAL A 938 -2.56 8.57 68.90
C VAL A 938 -2.56 7.28 69.69
N LYS A 939 -2.52 7.37 71.02
CA LYS A 939 -2.73 6.19 71.89
C LYS A 939 -3.78 6.47 72.92
N ALA A 940 -4.53 5.43 73.25
CA ALA A 940 -5.47 5.44 74.34
C ALA A 940 -5.48 4.06 74.99
N GLY A 941 -5.63 4.02 76.31
CA GLY A 941 -5.73 2.73 76.98
C GLY A 941 -6.17 2.87 78.42
N THR A 942 -6.51 1.72 78.99
CA THR A 942 -6.94 1.59 80.37
C THR A 942 -6.14 0.50 81.07
N THR A 943 -5.81 0.72 82.33
CA THR A 943 -5.24 -0.30 83.21
C THR A 943 -6.14 -0.47 84.42
N ILE A 944 -6.55 -1.71 84.66
CA ILE A 944 -7.44 -2.13 85.75
C ILE A 944 -6.59 -2.91 86.76
N LYS A 945 -6.58 -2.43 88.01
CA LYS A 945 -6.00 -3.18 89.13
C LYS A 945 -7.00 -4.25 89.60
N ILE A 946 -6.67 -5.51 89.38
CA ILE A 946 -7.52 -6.65 89.76
C ILE A 946 -7.37 -6.95 91.25
N ASN A 947 -6.14 -6.97 91.75
CA ASN A 947 -5.79 -7.09 93.16
C ASN A 947 -4.46 -6.37 93.44
N GLU A 948 -3.84 -6.59 94.60
CA GLU A 948 -2.59 -5.93 95.01
C GLU A 948 -1.41 -6.21 94.06
N ILE A 949 -1.40 -7.35 93.37
CA ILE A 949 -0.27 -7.81 92.53
C ILE A 949 -0.59 -7.91 91.04
N SER A 950 -1.85 -8.05 90.65
CA SER A 950 -2.28 -8.33 89.27
C SER A 950 -2.98 -7.14 88.62
N ARG A 951 -2.56 -6.81 87.39
CA ARG A 951 -3.16 -5.76 86.56
C ARG A 951 -3.46 -6.27 85.15
N VAL A 952 -4.53 -5.74 84.57
CA VAL A 952 -4.91 -5.98 83.17
C VAL A 952 -4.98 -4.63 82.46
N SER A 953 -4.30 -4.53 81.31
CA SER A 953 -4.34 -3.35 80.46
C SER A 953 -4.92 -3.68 79.09
N ILE A 954 -5.69 -2.75 78.54
CA ILE A 954 -6.15 -2.78 77.15
C ILE A 954 -5.70 -1.47 76.50
N GLY A 955 -5.03 -1.57 75.36
CA GLY A 955 -4.44 -0.45 74.64
C GLY A 955 -4.85 -0.40 73.18
N TYR A 956 -4.97 0.81 72.66
CA TYR A 956 -5.02 1.13 71.23
C TYR A 956 -3.85 2.07 70.90
N SER A 957 -3.19 1.80 69.78
CA SER A 957 -2.15 2.66 69.19
C SER A 957 -2.44 2.84 67.70
N GLY A 958 -2.57 4.09 67.28
CA GLY A 958 -2.78 4.49 65.90
C GLY A 958 -1.66 5.40 65.41
N LEU A 959 -1.22 5.19 64.16
CA LEU A 959 -0.34 6.08 63.42
C LEU A 959 -0.99 6.42 62.08
N THR A 960 -1.06 7.71 61.78
CA THR A 960 -1.58 8.21 60.51
C THR A 960 -0.54 9.12 59.85
N ALA A 961 -0.18 8.76 58.64
CA ALA A 961 0.79 9.47 57.80
C ALA A 961 0.23 9.60 56.38
N LYS A 962 0.91 10.37 55.52
CA LYS A 962 0.63 10.36 54.09
C LYS A 962 0.83 8.93 53.56
N ASN A 963 -0.18 8.38 52.87
CA ASN A 963 -0.19 7.05 52.27
C ASN A 963 -0.03 5.86 53.26
N GLN A 964 -0.09 6.08 54.58
CA GLN A 964 0.09 5.02 55.56
C GLN A 964 -0.86 5.19 56.75
N GLN A 965 -1.56 4.12 57.10
CA GLN A 965 -2.36 4.01 58.32
C GLN A 965 -2.02 2.72 59.05
N ASN A 966 -1.56 2.81 60.29
CA ASN A 966 -1.19 1.65 61.09
C ASN A 966 -1.93 1.70 62.42
N ASN A 967 -2.61 0.61 62.77
CA ASN A 967 -3.44 0.50 63.95
C ASN A 967 -3.10 -0.78 64.70
N SER A 968 -3.04 -0.70 66.02
CA SER A 968 -2.78 -1.83 66.90
C SER A 968 -3.72 -1.81 68.08
N VAL A 969 -4.22 -2.99 68.44
CA VAL A 969 -4.96 -3.25 69.68
C VAL A 969 -4.21 -4.31 70.46
N ASP A 970 -4.13 -4.12 71.77
CA ASP A 970 -3.45 -5.06 72.64
C ASP A 970 -4.13 -5.28 73.99
N MET A 971 -3.86 -6.44 74.56
CA MET A 971 -4.24 -6.80 75.92
C MET A 971 -2.99 -7.29 76.65
N LYS A 972 -2.72 -6.71 77.82
CA LYS A 972 -1.57 -7.05 78.66
C LYS A 972 -2.01 -7.47 80.05
N VAL A 973 -1.39 -8.51 80.59
CA VAL A 973 -1.52 -8.92 81.99
C VAL A 973 -0.15 -8.78 82.64
N SER A 974 -0.09 -8.17 83.82
CA SER A 974 1.15 -8.03 84.60
C SER A 974 0.95 -8.44 86.06
N ILE A 975 1.95 -9.11 86.63
CA ILE A 975 1.96 -9.62 88.00
C ILE A 975 3.24 -9.14 88.69
N SER A 976 3.09 -8.40 89.80
CA SER A 976 4.19 -7.92 90.64
C SER A 976 4.47 -8.87 91.81
N PHE A 977 5.74 -9.07 92.19
CA PHE A 977 6.16 -9.97 93.28
C PHE A 977 7.47 -9.53 93.95
#